data_AF-A0A7V3UPK2-F1
#
_entry.id   AF-A0A7V3UPK2-F1
#
_cell.length_a   1.000
_cell.length_b   1.000
_cell.length_c   1.000
_cell.angle_alpha   90.00
_cell.angle_beta   90.00
_cell.angle_gamma   90.00
#
_symmetry.space_group_name_H-M   'P 1'
#
loop_
_entity.id
_entity.type
_entity.pdbx_description
1 polymer ?
#
loop_
_entity_poly.entity_id
_entity_poly.type
_entity_poly.pdbx_seq_one_letter_code
_entity_poly.pdbx_strand_id
1 'polypeptide(L)'
;MSLTPELELIRKEVEGYAREYGLDFFEVIFEILDYEKLNEVASYMGFPTRYPYWRFGMEYEQLQKSHTYGLQRIYEMVINNDPAYAYLLQCNNLVDQKLVMAHVYGHVDFFKNNIWFSQTNRKMMDEMANHGARVRRYMEKYGEEKVEHFLDCSLSLENLIDPHSPFIKRREEKFRYDFQEEEEEKTIRKLKSEKSYMDRYINPENFLESQRRKLEQEAEKRRRFPENPERDVLLFLITYAPLENWQLDVLSIIREEAYYFAPQAQTKIMNEGWACATGDSLVVTEKGLRRFDDLVEAGEKIRVDGGPGVSTHLITDFHRETQVPTLRITTRRGLTLEGAVGHRVLRADGSWTCLSEIKVGDLIAIACGSKVWPEEKVRLDFIPSPLNPILKDVAASAEASRATPGLHRKGQRIGDIATERAEPGDPPGRVKALATQDRLRVPEFLDEDLAYILGVFIGNGNVTSSGMGVTCQNEVDAKELSRQMEATFEVPTRVKTSPPEGAEKYPTDERWGVEVHSRELKRLLTSLGIGLGARPQDQTVPEAILCSPCTVVSAFLRGYFDAEGYAGEEGITLSGRSRELIKIAQLLLLNYGILSTQRPQGKGSWRLEISGQSAARFLNSIGFSRTAKRQALERYVASHRRLEPEDNADPVVSIEPGRADVFDITVETSHAYVANGFINHNSYWHSKIMTQKCLKDSEVIDYADHHSGTLSTRPGRVNPYKLGIELFRDIEDRWNKGKFGKEYEECDDLMEKRNWDKKLGLGLQKIFEVRKIYNDVTFIDAFLTEEFCREQKLFTYKYNEQTQMYEIQDRDYKKIKDSLLFSLTNFGQPFIYIIDANYGNRGELYLHHRYEGVELRIDYAKDTLRNLYELWRRPVHLETMVGGKAVLFSFDGKNHEEKRINGLVQLNALGHEET
;
A
#
# COMPACT_ATOMS: atom_id res chain seq x y z
N MET A 1 -0.37 -29.33 16.64
CA MET A 1 -0.63 -29.87 18.00
C MET A 1 -2.07 -29.54 18.40
N SER A 2 -2.66 -30.27 19.35
CA SER A 2 -3.98 -29.93 19.92
C SER A 2 -3.95 -28.57 20.63
N LEU A 3 -5.07 -27.84 20.60
CA LEU A 3 -5.22 -26.55 21.28
C LEU A 3 -4.90 -26.60 22.78
N THR A 4 -4.44 -25.49 23.33
CA THR A 4 -4.37 -25.31 24.78
C THR A 4 -5.79 -25.17 25.35
N PRO A 5 -6.04 -25.51 26.63
CA PRO A 5 -7.36 -25.37 27.24
C PRO A 5 -7.92 -23.94 27.22
N GLU A 6 -7.04 -22.94 27.18
CA GLU A 6 -7.39 -21.52 27.04
C GLU A 6 -7.84 -21.18 25.61
N LEU A 7 -7.08 -21.61 24.59
CA LEU A 7 -7.46 -21.38 23.19
C LEU A 7 -8.71 -22.17 22.79
N GLU A 8 -8.97 -23.33 23.38
CA GLU A 8 -10.22 -24.09 23.19
C GLU A 8 -11.44 -23.42 23.87
N LEU A 9 -11.23 -22.57 24.88
CA LEU A 9 -12.29 -21.74 25.46
C LEU A 9 -12.56 -20.52 24.58
N ILE A 10 -11.50 -19.84 24.13
CA ILE A 10 -11.60 -18.70 23.19
C ILE A 10 -12.24 -19.14 21.87
N ARG A 11 -11.86 -20.30 21.32
CA ARG A 11 -12.46 -20.87 20.11
C ARG A 11 -13.98 -20.94 20.23
N LYS A 12 -14.49 -21.48 21.34
CA LYS A 12 -15.94 -21.57 21.62
C LYS A 12 -16.61 -20.22 21.83
N GLU A 13 -15.91 -19.26 22.42
CA GLU A 13 -16.40 -17.89 22.62
C GLU A 13 -16.61 -17.19 21.27
N VAL A 14 -15.58 -17.20 20.41
CA VAL A 14 -15.63 -16.66 19.04
C VAL A 14 -16.65 -17.40 18.19
N GLU A 15 -16.74 -18.74 18.31
CA GLU A 15 -17.75 -19.56 17.62
C GLU A 15 -19.17 -19.12 17.98
N GLY A 16 -19.42 -18.84 19.26
CA GLY A 16 -20.69 -18.34 19.75
C GLY A 16 -21.07 -16.99 19.13
N TYR A 17 -20.16 -16.03 19.11
CA TYR A 17 -20.39 -14.72 18.50
C TYR A 17 -20.58 -14.80 16.99
N ALA A 18 -19.80 -15.63 16.29
CA ALA A 18 -19.96 -15.86 14.86
C ALA A 18 -21.37 -16.40 14.53
N ARG A 19 -21.87 -17.37 15.30
CA ARG A 19 -23.24 -17.89 15.16
C ARG A 19 -24.32 -16.88 15.56
N GLU A 20 -24.06 -16.00 16.53
CA GLU A 20 -24.98 -14.90 16.90
C GLU A 20 -25.18 -13.89 15.74
N TYR A 21 -24.12 -13.61 14.97
CA TYR A 21 -24.21 -12.80 13.75
C TYR A 21 -24.87 -13.52 12.56
N GLY A 22 -25.29 -14.77 12.71
CA GLY A 22 -25.94 -15.57 11.67
C GLY A 22 -24.99 -16.25 10.68
N LEU A 23 -23.69 -16.35 11.02
CA LEU A 23 -22.74 -17.13 10.23
C LEU A 23 -23.00 -18.64 10.40
N ASP A 24 -23.02 -19.37 9.29
CA ASP A 24 -23.16 -20.81 9.21
C ASP A 24 -21.95 -21.43 8.50
N PHE A 25 -21.08 -22.05 9.29
CA PHE A 25 -19.81 -22.65 8.87
C PHE A 25 -19.78 -24.16 9.16
N PHE A 26 -18.76 -24.88 8.68
CA PHE A 26 -18.49 -26.28 9.05
C PHE A 26 -17.88 -26.37 10.45
N GLU A 27 -17.67 -27.56 11.01
CA GLU A 27 -16.84 -27.70 12.21
C GLU A 27 -15.40 -27.26 11.89
N VAL A 28 -14.85 -26.31 12.65
CA VAL A 28 -13.52 -25.75 12.42
C VAL A 28 -12.53 -26.28 13.45
N ILE A 29 -11.62 -27.13 12.98
CA ILE A 29 -10.50 -27.68 13.75
C ILE A 29 -9.32 -26.70 13.61
N PHE A 30 -8.98 -26.02 14.71
CA PHE A 30 -7.77 -25.20 14.77
C PHE A 30 -6.60 -26.04 15.29
N GLU A 31 -5.49 -26.09 14.55
CA GLU A 31 -4.24 -26.72 14.97
C GLU A 31 -3.12 -25.70 15.18
N ILE A 32 -2.35 -25.86 16.25
CA ILE A 32 -1.19 -25.00 16.53
C ILE A 32 0.05 -25.58 15.83
N LEU A 33 0.71 -24.77 15.00
CA LEU A 33 1.97 -25.05 14.30
C LEU A 33 3.05 -24.01 14.64
N ASP A 34 4.32 -24.40 14.65
CA ASP A 34 5.44 -23.46 14.62
C ASP A 34 5.64 -22.84 13.21
N TYR A 35 6.58 -21.88 13.08
CA TYR A 35 6.80 -21.18 11.80
C TYR A 35 7.44 -22.07 10.72
N GLU A 36 8.17 -23.13 11.09
CA GLU A 36 8.80 -24.04 10.11
C GLU A 36 7.72 -24.94 9.53
N LYS A 37 6.91 -25.56 10.41
CA LYS A 37 5.79 -26.40 10.04
C LYS A 37 4.69 -25.62 9.30
N LEU A 38 4.45 -24.36 9.64
CA LEU A 38 3.50 -23.52 8.89
C LEU A 38 4.02 -23.19 7.48
N ASN A 39 5.32 -22.90 7.31
CA ASN A 39 5.89 -22.68 5.98
C ASN A 39 5.91 -23.97 5.13
N GLU A 40 6.13 -25.14 5.73
CA GLU A 40 6.03 -26.46 5.07
C GLU A 40 4.60 -26.75 4.60
N VAL A 41 3.60 -26.55 5.46
CA VAL A 41 2.18 -26.71 5.11
C VAL A 41 1.75 -25.69 4.05
N ALA A 42 2.30 -24.46 4.09
CA ALA A 42 2.02 -23.43 3.10
C ALA A 42 2.60 -23.72 1.71
N SER A 43 3.80 -24.30 1.58
CA SER A 43 4.33 -24.70 0.26
C SER A 43 3.60 -25.91 -0.35
N TYR A 44 2.90 -26.70 0.48
CA TYR A 44 1.90 -27.68 0.02
C TYR A 44 0.48 -27.08 -0.15
N MET A 45 0.36 -25.75 -0.32
CA MET A 45 -0.90 -25.02 -0.52
C MET A 45 -1.94 -25.26 0.59
N GLY A 46 -1.46 -25.38 1.83
CA GLY A 46 -2.26 -25.60 3.03
C GLY A 46 -2.40 -27.07 3.45
N PHE A 47 -1.94 -28.04 2.66
CA PHE A 47 -2.15 -29.47 2.95
C PHE A 47 -1.00 -30.11 3.76
N PRO A 48 -1.26 -30.93 4.79
CA PRO A 48 -0.21 -31.61 5.56
C PRO A 48 0.66 -32.61 4.78
N THR A 49 0.25 -33.03 3.58
CA THR A 49 0.99 -33.96 2.72
C THR A 49 0.55 -33.80 1.27
N ARG A 50 1.51 -33.72 0.34
CA ARG A 50 1.27 -33.75 -1.12
C ARG A 50 2.16 -34.83 -1.77
N TYR A 51 2.22 -34.88 -3.10
CA TYR A 51 3.27 -35.60 -3.83
C TYR A 51 4.61 -34.84 -3.72
N PRO A 52 5.76 -35.54 -3.70
CA PRO A 52 7.07 -34.90 -3.71
C PRO A 52 7.35 -34.30 -5.10
N TYR A 53 7.85 -33.07 -5.14
CA TYR A 53 8.14 -32.33 -6.37
C TYR A 53 8.99 -31.08 -6.03
N TRP A 54 10.04 -30.80 -6.81
CA TRP A 54 11.03 -29.75 -6.52
C TRP A 54 10.44 -28.35 -6.28
N ARG A 55 9.35 -27.97 -6.97
CA ARG A 55 8.67 -26.67 -6.83
C ARG A 55 8.29 -26.36 -5.38
N PHE A 56 7.74 -27.34 -4.65
CA PHE A 56 7.34 -27.15 -3.25
C PHE A 56 8.53 -26.94 -2.31
N GLY A 57 9.71 -27.47 -2.69
CA GLY A 57 10.97 -27.21 -2.01
C GLY A 57 11.48 -25.78 -2.23
N MET A 58 11.35 -25.26 -3.46
CA MET A 58 11.66 -23.84 -3.74
C MET A 58 10.66 -22.88 -3.07
N GLU A 59 9.36 -23.19 -3.14
CA GLU A 59 8.31 -22.40 -2.50
C GLU A 59 8.51 -22.39 -0.97
N TYR A 60 8.90 -23.52 -0.35
CA TYR A 60 9.33 -23.56 1.05
C TYR A 60 10.56 -22.68 1.33
N GLU A 61 11.63 -22.80 0.53
CA GLU A 61 12.84 -21.97 0.67
C GLU A 61 12.51 -20.47 0.57
N GLN A 62 11.64 -20.09 -0.37
CA GLN A 62 11.21 -18.72 -0.57
C GLN A 62 10.36 -18.22 0.61
N LEU A 63 9.40 -19.01 1.09
CA LEU A 63 8.58 -18.66 2.26
C LEU A 63 9.41 -18.57 3.55
N GLN A 64 10.27 -19.54 3.82
CA GLN A 64 11.15 -19.56 4.98
C GLN A 64 12.11 -18.36 4.98
N LYS A 65 12.71 -18.02 3.83
CA LYS A 65 13.55 -16.82 3.69
C LYS A 65 12.74 -15.54 3.87
N SER A 66 11.58 -15.42 3.23
CA SER A 66 10.70 -14.25 3.38
C SER A 66 10.26 -14.05 4.84
N HIS A 67 10.00 -15.13 5.58
CA HIS A 67 9.68 -15.06 7.01
C HIS A 67 10.90 -14.69 7.86
N THR A 68 12.06 -15.31 7.60
CA THR A 68 13.31 -15.06 8.34
C THR A 68 13.83 -13.63 8.16
N TYR A 69 13.63 -13.03 6.99
CA TYR A 69 13.96 -11.63 6.70
C TYR A 69 12.82 -10.64 7.01
N GLY A 70 11.71 -11.10 7.59
CA GLY A 70 10.57 -10.24 7.97
C GLY A 70 9.84 -9.57 6.80
N LEU A 71 9.94 -10.16 5.60
CA LEU A 71 9.33 -9.66 4.37
C LEU A 71 7.86 -10.09 4.22
N GLN A 72 7.50 -11.27 4.73
CA GLN A 72 6.13 -11.80 4.75
C GLN A 72 5.92 -12.72 5.97
N ARG A 73 4.73 -12.66 6.58
CA ARG A 73 4.29 -13.59 7.63
C ARG A 73 2.94 -14.18 7.25
N ILE A 74 2.79 -15.49 7.42
CA ILE A 74 1.51 -16.19 7.26
C ILE A 74 0.82 -16.14 8.61
N TYR A 75 -0.24 -15.36 8.71
CA TYR A 75 -1.01 -15.19 9.95
C TYR A 75 -2.09 -16.26 10.09
N GLU A 76 -2.71 -16.65 8.98
CA GLU A 76 -3.72 -17.71 8.89
C GLU A 76 -3.49 -18.58 7.65
N MET A 77 -3.96 -19.83 7.72
CA MET A 77 -4.03 -20.77 6.61
C MET A 77 -5.23 -21.68 6.86
N VAL A 78 -6.18 -21.76 5.92
CA VAL A 78 -7.44 -22.50 6.09
C VAL A 78 -7.73 -23.42 4.91
N ILE A 79 -8.08 -24.67 5.21
CA ILE A 79 -8.50 -25.68 4.25
C ILE A 79 -10.03 -25.77 4.25
N ASN A 80 -10.63 -25.57 3.08
CA ASN A 80 -12.06 -25.76 2.85
C ASN A 80 -12.42 -27.26 2.74
N ASN A 81 -12.64 -27.88 3.89
CA ASN A 81 -12.93 -29.31 4.03
C ASN A 81 -14.10 -29.48 5.03
N ASP A 82 -14.65 -30.70 5.20
CA ASP A 82 -15.63 -31.02 6.23
C ASP A 82 -15.15 -32.22 7.08
N PRO A 83 -14.62 -32.00 8.31
CA PRO A 83 -14.45 -30.70 8.98
C PRO A 83 -13.39 -29.81 8.30
N ALA A 84 -13.49 -28.50 8.53
CA ALA A 84 -12.55 -27.50 8.02
C ALA A 84 -11.34 -27.40 8.96
N TYR A 85 -10.15 -27.20 8.39
CA TYR A 85 -8.90 -27.12 9.15
C TYR A 85 -8.31 -25.72 9.05
N ALA A 86 -7.85 -25.17 10.17
CA ALA A 86 -7.19 -23.87 10.21
C ALA A 86 -5.92 -23.93 11.07
N TYR A 87 -4.84 -23.31 10.59
CA TYR A 87 -3.54 -23.35 11.26
C TYR A 87 -3.26 -22.05 12.00
N LEU A 88 -3.01 -22.17 13.30
CA LEU A 88 -2.63 -21.10 14.21
C LEU A 88 -1.12 -21.13 14.42
N LEU A 89 -0.44 -20.02 14.13
CA LEU A 89 0.99 -19.90 14.36
C LEU A 89 1.27 -19.79 15.87
N GLN A 90 2.20 -20.61 16.40
CA GLN A 90 2.45 -20.75 17.83
C GLN A 90 2.98 -19.46 18.50
N CYS A 91 3.64 -18.58 17.74
CA CYS A 91 4.17 -17.30 18.23
C CYS A 91 3.22 -16.10 18.00
N ASN A 92 1.98 -16.33 17.54
CA ASN A 92 0.92 -15.32 17.58
C ASN A 92 0.52 -15.02 19.03
N ASN A 93 0.28 -13.74 19.35
CA ASN A 93 -0.23 -13.32 20.66
C ASN A 93 -1.72 -13.74 20.83
N LEU A 94 -2.29 -13.64 22.04
CA LEU A 94 -3.67 -14.11 22.29
C LEU A 94 -4.72 -13.42 21.39
N VAL A 95 -4.48 -12.17 21.01
CA VAL A 95 -5.39 -11.34 20.21
C VAL A 95 -5.21 -11.60 18.71
N ASP A 96 -3.98 -11.89 18.26
CA ASP A 96 -3.73 -12.48 16.94
C ASP A 96 -4.52 -13.78 16.76
N GLN A 97 -4.48 -14.69 17.75
CA GLN A 97 -5.25 -15.95 17.69
C GLN A 97 -6.76 -15.68 17.64
N LYS A 98 -7.26 -14.69 18.40
CA LYS A 98 -8.68 -14.27 18.34
C LYS A 98 -9.05 -13.71 16.97
N LEU A 99 -8.21 -12.85 16.38
CA LEU A 99 -8.45 -12.28 15.04
C LEU A 99 -8.50 -13.39 14.01
N VAL A 100 -7.50 -14.26 13.98
CA VAL A 100 -7.43 -15.39 13.04
C VAL A 100 -8.63 -16.32 13.22
N MET A 101 -9.04 -16.64 14.46
CA MET A 101 -10.29 -17.38 14.69
C MET A 101 -11.51 -16.67 14.09
N ALA A 102 -11.67 -15.37 14.36
CA ALA A 102 -12.81 -14.57 13.86
C ALA A 102 -12.80 -14.42 12.33
N HIS A 103 -11.62 -14.33 11.71
CA HIS A 103 -11.44 -14.22 10.26
C HIS A 103 -11.74 -15.57 9.58
N VAL A 104 -11.16 -16.66 10.10
CA VAL A 104 -11.41 -18.04 9.65
C VAL A 104 -12.89 -18.41 9.72
N TYR A 105 -13.63 -18.03 10.77
CA TYR A 105 -15.08 -18.28 10.80
C TYR A 105 -15.84 -17.55 9.68
N GLY A 106 -15.40 -16.35 9.28
CA GLY A 106 -15.91 -15.65 8.10
C GLY A 106 -15.56 -16.37 6.78
N HIS A 107 -14.32 -16.84 6.62
CA HIS A 107 -13.89 -17.62 5.46
C HIS A 107 -14.66 -18.95 5.33
N VAL A 108 -14.78 -19.74 6.41
CA VAL A 108 -15.48 -21.04 6.35
C VAL A 108 -16.99 -20.86 6.15
N ASP A 109 -17.59 -19.79 6.68
CA ASP A 109 -18.96 -19.40 6.36
C ASP A 109 -19.14 -19.11 4.86
N PHE A 110 -18.20 -18.35 4.27
CA PHE A 110 -18.18 -18.07 2.84
C PHE A 110 -18.04 -19.37 2.02
N PHE A 111 -17.05 -20.22 2.32
CA PHE A 111 -16.80 -21.48 1.60
C PHE A 111 -17.92 -22.52 1.74
N LYS A 112 -18.72 -22.47 2.81
CA LYS A 112 -19.90 -23.33 2.99
C LYS A 112 -21.10 -22.85 2.18
N ASN A 113 -21.33 -21.53 2.15
CA ASN A 113 -22.56 -20.96 1.60
C ASN A 113 -22.47 -20.50 0.14
N ASN A 114 -21.28 -20.23 -0.38
CA ASN A 114 -21.10 -19.75 -1.75
C ASN A 114 -21.21 -20.88 -2.79
N ILE A 115 -22.01 -20.65 -3.84
CA ILE A 115 -22.31 -21.65 -4.88
C ILE A 115 -21.09 -22.16 -5.64
N TRP A 116 -20.04 -21.34 -5.82
CA TRP A 116 -18.84 -21.73 -6.56
C TRP A 116 -18.02 -22.80 -5.83
N PHE A 117 -18.18 -22.89 -4.50
CA PHE A 117 -17.62 -23.97 -3.70
C PHE A 117 -18.53 -25.21 -3.60
N SER A 118 -19.75 -25.20 -4.15
CA SER A 118 -20.69 -26.32 -3.97
C SER A 118 -20.20 -27.63 -4.59
N GLN A 119 -19.29 -27.56 -5.58
CA GLN A 119 -18.71 -28.71 -6.27
C GLN A 119 -17.29 -29.09 -5.78
N THR A 120 -16.69 -28.35 -4.85
CA THR A 120 -15.34 -28.69 -4.35
C THR A 120 -15.41 -29.92 -3.46
N ASN A 121 -14.49 -30.86 -3.65
CA ASN A 121 -14.36 -32.06 -2.82
C ASN A 121 -14.14 -31.68 -1.33
N ARG A 122 -15.13 -31.97 -0.47
CA ARG A 122 -15.08 -31.64 0.97
C ARG A 122 -14.24 -32.63 1.79
N LYS A 123 -13.55 -33.57 1.13
CA LYS A 123 -12.55 -34.49 1.70
C LYS A 123 -11.21 -34.39 0.98
N MET A 124 -10.87 -33.21 0.46
CA MET A 124 -9.63 -33.01 -0.29
C MET A 124 -8.38 -33.37 0.52
N MET A 125 -8.41 -33.33 1.87
CA MET A 125 -7.28 -33.78 2.69
C MET A 125 -6.98 -35.28 2.52
N ASP A 126 -8.01 -36.13 2.44
CA ASP A 126 -7.86 -37.57 2.20
C ASP A 126 -7.31 -37.81 0.77
N GLU A 127 -7.87 -37.13 -0.23
CA GLU A 127 -7.47 -37.33 -1.63
C GLU A 127 -6.09 -36.76 -1.95
N MET A 128 -5.67 -35.63 -1.36
CA MET A 128 -4.31 -35.11 -1.51
C MET A 128 -3.26 -36.10 -0.98
N ALA A 129 -3.58 -36.83 0.11
CA ALA A 129 -2.76 -37.92 0.62
C ALA A 129 -2.75 -39.14 -0.33
N ASN A 130 -3.90 -39.50 -0.92
CA ASN A 130 -4.00 -40.54 -1.95
C ASN A 130 -3.20 -40.19 -3.21
N HIS A 131 -3.27 -38.95 -3.69
CA HIS A 131 -2.49 -38.41 -4.80
C HIS A 131 -1.00 -38.54 -4.51
N GLY A 132 -0.56 -38.08 -3.34
CA GLY A 132 0.83 -38.25 -2.88
C GLY A 132 1.29 -39.71 -2.87
N ALA A 133 0.44 -40.64 -2.41
CA ALA A 133 0.76 -42.07 -2.42
C ALA A 133 0.79 -42.69 -3.83
N ARG A 134 -0.04 -42.23 -4.77
CA ARG A 134 -0.03 -42.67 -6.18
C ARG A 134 1.23 -42.21 -6.90
N VAL A 135 1.57 -40.93 -6.82
CA VAL A 135 2.76 -40.36 -7.46
C VAL A 135 4.04 -40.99 -6.92
N ARG A 136 4.17 -41.19 -5.61
CA ARG A 136 5.32 -41.91 -5.02
C ARG A 136 5.51 -43.32 -5.60
N ARG A 137 4.43 -44.11 -5.71
CA ARG A 137 4.48 -45.45 -6.37
C ARG A 137 4.86 -45.38 -7.85
N TYR A 138 4.56 -44.28 -8.55
CA TYR A 138 5.00 -44.08 -9.92
C TYR A 138 6.49 -43.72 -10.00
N MET A 139 7.02 -42.89 -9.09
CA MET A 139 8.45 -42.58 -9.01
C MET A 139 9.27 -43.84 -8.69
N GLU A 140 8.84 -44.64 -7.70
CA GLU A 140 9.43 -45.95 -7.35
C GLU A 140 9.49 -46.92 -8.55
N LYS A 141 8.50 -46.87 -9.45
CA LYS A 141 8.33 -47.84 -10.55
C LYS A 141 8.94 -47.37 -11.89
N TYR A 142 8.93 -46.07 -12.16
CA TYR A 142 9.28 -45.49 -13.46
C TYR A 142 10.51 -44.58 -13.42
N GLY A 143 11.07 -44.31 -12.23
CA GLY A 143 12.18 -43.40 -12.01
C GLY A 143 11.71 -41.99 -11.65
N GLU A 144 12.38 -41.38 -10.68
CA GLU A 144 12.10 -40.03 -10.17
C GLU A 144 12.14 -38.99 -11.28
N GLU A 145 13.27 -38.86 -11.99
CA GLU A 145 13.46 -37.93 -13.13
C GLU A 145 12.34 -38.04 -14.21
N LYS A 146 11.88 -39.25 -14.53
CA LYS A 146 10.85 -39.46 -15.56
C LYS A 146 9.47 -38.96 -15.12
N VAL A 147 9.14 -39.12 -13.83
CA VAL A 147 7.86 -38.67 -13.27
C VAL A 147 7.91 -37.18 -12.97
N GLU A 148 9.02 -36.67 -12.44
CA GLU A 148 9.23 -35.24 -12.18
C GLU A 148 9.17 -34.41 -13.47
N HIS A 149 9.87 -34.83 -14.53
CA HIS A 149 9.77 -34.16 -15.83
C HIS A 149 8.34 -34.19 -16.43
N PHE A 150 7.57 -35.25 -16.14
CA PHE A 150 6.16 -35.31 -16.55
C PHE A 150 5.26 -34.39 -15.69
N LEU A 151 5.58 -34.21 -14.40
CA LEU A 151 4.95 -33.22 -13.52
C LEU A 151 5.25 -31.79 -13.99
N ASP A 152 6.50 -31.47 -14.38
CA ASP A 152 6.85 -30.17 -14.97
C ASP A 152 5.95 -29.83 -16.18
N CYS A 153 5.85 -30.79 -17.11
CA CYS A 153 5.04 -30.63 -18.32
C CYS A 153 3.56 -30.42 -17.97
N SER A 154 3.04 -31.22 -17.03
CA SER A 154 1.62 -31.22 -16.66
C SER A 154 1.21 -29.98 -15.86
N LEU A 155 2.02 -29.56 -14.88
CA LEU A 155 1.76 -28.39 -14.03
C LEU A 155 1.91 -27.08 -14.80
N SER A 156 2.69 -27.04 -15.88
CA SER A 156 2.69 -25.89 -16.80
C SER A 156 1.33 -25.63 -17.48
N LEU A 157 0.41 -26.60 -17.40
CA LEU A 157 -0.95 -26.54 -17.94
C LEU A 157 -2.03 -26.54 -16.84
N GLU A 158 -1.68 -26.40 -15.55
CA GLU A 158 -2.62 -26.44 -14.41
C GLU A 158 -3.75 -25.40 -14.54
N ASN A 159 -3.49 -24.33 -15.28
CA ASN A 159 -4.40 -23.21 -15.54
C ASN A 159 -5.29 -23.39 -16.79
N LEU A 160 -5.12 -24.46 -17.58
CA LEU A 160 -5.86 -24.69 -18.84
C LEU A 160 -7.08 -25.62 -18.63
N ILE A 161 -7.89 -25.30 -17.62
CA ILE A 161 -9.19 -25.91 -17.34
C ILE A 161 -10.33 -24.96 -17.76
N ASP A 162 -11.57 -25.45 -17.75
CA ASP A 162 -12.76 -24.57 -17.76
C ASP A 162 -13.41 -24.53 -16.37
N PRO A 163 -13.25 -23.45 -15.59
CA PRO A 163 -13.84 -23.32 -14.26
C PRO A 163 -15.37 -23.49 -14.20
N HIS A 164 -16.09 -23.38 -15.33
CA HIS A 164 -17.55 -23.60 -15.38
C HIS A 164 -17.93 -25.07 -15.67
N SER A 165 -16.99 -25.93 -16.06
CA SER A 165 -17.25 -27.34 -16.39
C SER A 165 -17.92 -28.15 -15.26
N PRO A 166 -17.64 -27.94 -13.96
CA PRO A 166 -18.34 -28.65 -12.87
C PRO A 166 -19.84 -28.32 -12.79
N PHE A 167 -20.25 -27.15 -13.29
CA PHE A 167 -21.64 -26.67 -13.25
C PHE A 167 -22.39 -26.93 -14.56
N ILE A 168 -21.68 -27.10 -15.68
CA ILE A 168 -22.25 -27.25 -17.01
C ILE A 168 -21.81 -28.58 -17.64
N LYS A 169 -22.66 -29.60 -17.56
CA LYS A 169 -22.44 -30.88 -18.28
C LYS A 169 -22.62 -30.71 -19.79
N ARG A 170 -21.57 -30.19 -20.46
CA ARG A 170 -21.53 -30.03 -21.94
C ARG A 170 -21.35 -31.35 -22.71
N ARG A 171 -21.17 -32.48 -22.02
CA ARG A 171 -20.86 -33.79 -22.62
C ARG A 171 -21.41 -34.94 -21.78
N GLU A 172 -21.77 -36.04 -22.43
CA GLU A 172 -21.97 -37.34 -21.78
C GLU A 172 -20.60 -38.01 -21.49
N GLU A 173 -20.49 -38.68 -20.35
CA GLU A 173 -19.28 -39.37 -19.88
C GLU A 173 -19.04 -40.68 -20.67
N LYS A 174 -18.68 -40.56 -21.96
CA LYS A 174 -18.22 -41.70 -22.77
C LYS A 174 -16.86 -42.21 -22.29
N PHE A 175 -16.89 -43.24 -21.45
CA PHE A 175 -15.69 -43.99 -21.04
C PHE A 175 -14.92 -44.55 -22.26
N ARG A 176 -13.59 -44.69 -22.10
CA ARG A 176 -12.61 -44.96 -23.18
C ARG A 176 -12.62 -46.43 -23.70
N TYR A 177 -13.80 -47.02 -23.87
CA TYR A 177 -14.02 -48.37 -24.44
C TYR A 177 -15.34 -48.49 -25.25
N ASP A 178 -15.67 -47.48 -26.05
CA ASP A 178 -16.76 -47.52 -27.03
C ASP A 178 -16.23 -47.37 -28.47
N PHE A 179 -15.54 -48.42 -28.94
CA PHE A 179 -15.07 -48.56 -30.33
C PHE A 179 -16.01 -49.50 -31.11
N GLN A 180 -17.32 -49.28 -31.03
CA GLN A 180 -18.35 -50.02 -31.80
C GLN A 180 -19.41 -49.11 -32.45
N GLU A 181 -18.96 -48.08 -33.19
CA GLU A 181 -19.64 -47.75 -34.45
C GLU A 181 -18.78 -48.27 -35.61
N GLU A 182 -19.31 -49.24 -36.35
CA GLU A 182 -18.73 -49.67 -37.62
C GLU A 182 -18.89 -48.54 -38.66
N GLU A 183 -17.89 -48.31 -39.52
CA GLU A 183 -18.01 -47.37 -40.63
C GLU A 183 -18.92 -47.94 -41.73
N GLU A 184 -20.23 -47.87 -41.53
CA GLU A 184 -21.20 -47.97 -42.63
C GLU A 184 -20.90 -46.89 -43.67
N GLU A 185 -20.54 -47.28 -44.90
CA GLU A 185 -20.46 -46.37 -46.05
C GLU A 185 -21.84 -45.76 -46.35
N LYS A 186 -22.12 -44.59 -45.75
CA LYS A 186 -23.40 -43.87 -45.86
C LYS A 186 -23.59 -43.26 -47.25
N THR A 187 -23.97 -44.13 -48.19
CA THR A 187 -24.44 -43.75 -49.53
C THR A 187 -25.66 -42.81 -49.46
N ILE A 188 -25.80 -41.94 -50.47
CA ILE A 188 -26.83 -40.89 -50.51
C ILE A 188 -28.23 -41.51 -50.39
N ARG A 189 -28.97 -41.17 -49.32
CA ARG A 189 -30.31 -41.70 -49.04
C ARG A 189 -31.37 -41.13 -50.01
N LYS A 190 -31.45 -41.71 -51.21
CA LYS A 190 -32.58 -41.51 -52.13
C LYS A 190 -33.90 -41.94 -51.48
N LEU A 191 -34.96 -41.18 -51.75
CA LEU A 191 -36.34 -41.63 -51.50
C LEU A 191 -36.66 -42.80 -52.45
N LYS A 192 -37.24 -43.88 -51.91
CA LYS A 192 -37.59 -45.08 -52.70
C LYS A 192 -38.65 -44.77 -53.76
N SER A 193 -38.27 -44.86 -55.04
CA SER A 193 -39.20 -44.81 -56.17
C SER A 193 -39.53 -46.22 -56.68
N GLU A 194 -40.80 -46.62 -56.65
CA GLU A 194 -41.23 -47.95 -57.14
C GLU A 194 -41.10 -48.15 -58.67
N LYS A 195 -40.92 -47.07 -59.44
CA LYS A 195 -40.84 -47.08 -60.90
C LYS A 195 -39.71 -46.18 -61.37
N SER A 196 -38.80 -46.72 -62.20
CA SER A 196 -37.56 -46.05 -62.63
C SER A 196 -37.74 -44.63 -63.17
N TYR A 197 -38.78 -44.37 -63.97
CA TYR A 197 -39.02 -43.02 -64.54
C TYR A 197 -39.44 -41.98 -63.49
N MET A 198 -39.91 -42.39 -62.31
CA MET A 198 -40.31 -41.49 -61.23
C MET A 198 -39.11 -41.01 -60.40
N ASP A 199 -37.96 -41.72 -60.42
CA ASP A 199 -36.79 -41.39 -59.60
C ASP A 199 -36.30 -39.95 -59.86
N ARG A 200 -36.34 -39.49 -61.12
CA ARG A 200 -35.91 -38.12 -61.50
C ARG A 200 -36.88 -37.02 -61.03
N TYR A 201 -38.13 -37.35 -60.76
CA TYR A 201 -39.12 -36.41 -60.21
C TYR A 201 -39.22 -36.47 -58.68
N ILE A 202 -38.95 -37.64 -58.08
CA ILE A 202 -38.94 -37.87 -56.63
C ILE A 202 -37.62 -37.40 -55.98
N ASN A 203 -36.50 -37.62 -56.66
CA ASN A 203 -35.16 -37.19 -56.26
C ASN A 203 -34.59 -36.19 -57.29
N PRO A 204 -35.16 -34.96 -57.41
CA PRO A 204 -34.71 -33.98 -58.40
C PRO A 204 -33.28 -33.49 -58.13
N GLU A 205 -32.61 -33.00 -59.16
CA GLU A 205 -31.17 -32.66 -59.13
C GLU A 205 -30.83 -31.65 -58.02
N ASN A 206 -31.64 -30.59 -57.82
CA ASN A 206 -31.47 -29.64 -56.70
C ASN A 206 -31.59 -30.29 -55.31
N PHE A 207 -32.43 -31.32 -55.14
CA PHE A 207 -32.56 -32.04 -53.88
C PHE A 207 -31.34 -32.93 -53.64
N LEU A 208 -30.83 -33.59 -54.67
CA LEU A 208 -29.60 -34.39 -54.62
C LEU A 208 -28.36 -33.53 -54.38
N GLU A 209 -28.29 -32.32 -54.93
CA GLU A 209 -27.26 -31.33 -54.57
C GLU A 209 -27.40 -30.85 -53.13
N SER A 210 -28.62 -30.60 -52.64
CA SER A 210 -28.83 -30.23 -51.23
C SER A 210 -28.45 -31.36 -50.26
N GLN A 211 -28.68 -32.62 -50.64
CA GLN A 211 -28.23 -33.82 -49.92
C GLN A 211 -26.71 -33.95 -49.93
N ARG A 212 -26.06 -33.80 -51.10
CA ARG A 212 -24.60 -33.81 -51.22
C ARG A 212 -23.96 -32.71 -50.39
N ARG A 213 -24.45 -31.48 -50.51
CA ARG A 213 -23.91 -30.32 -49.78
C ARG A 213 -24.11 -30.45 -48.26
N LYS A 214 -25.20 -31.11 -47.82
CA LYS A 214 -25.37 -31.52 -46.41
C LYS A 214 -24.37 -32.61 -46.01
N LEU A 215 -24.20 -33.67 -46.81
CA LEU A 215 -23.22 -34.73 -46.53
C LEU A 215 -21.77 -34.21 -46.54
N GLU A 216 -21.44 -33.24 -47.40
CA GLU A 216 -20.16 -32.53 -47.41
C GLU A 216 -19.99 -31.67 -46.15
N GLN A 217 -21.02 -30.92 -45.74
CA GLN A 217 -21.01 -30.15 -44.48
C GLN A 217 -20.96 -31.07 -43.24
N GLU A 218 -21.62 -32.23 -43.26
CA GLU A 218 -21.57 -33.24 -42.19
C GLU A 218 -20.21 -33.94 -42.16
N ALA A 219 -19.60 -34.23 -43.31
CA ALA A 219 -18.24 -34.76 -43.40
C ALA A 219 -17.18 -33.74 -42.99
N GLU A 220 -17.36 -32.45 -43.32
CA GLU A 220 -16.45 -31.37 -42.94
C GLU A 220 -16.60 -30.97 -41.46
N LYS A 221 -17.79 -31.12 -40.87
CA LYS A 221 -17.98 -31.14 -39.42
C LYS A 221 -17.27 -32.33 -38.78
N ARG A 222 -17.48 -33.56 -39.28
CA ARG A 222 -16.82 -34.80 -38.81
C ARG A 222 -15.29 -34.79 -38.95
N ARG A 223 -14.73 -33.95 -39.81
CA ARG A 223 -13.28 -33.72 -39.91
C ARG A 223 -12.71 -32.87 -38.77
N ARG A 224 -13.51 -31.98 -38.17
CA ARG A 224 -13.12 -31.19 -37.01
C ARG A 224 -13.34 -32.02 -35.76
N PHE A 225 -12.27 -32.22 -35.01
CA PHE A 225 -12.27 -33.01 -33.80
C PHE A 225 -11.48 -32.22 -32.74
N PRO A 226 -12.11 -31.69 -31.68
CA PRO A 226 -13.50 -31.88 -31.24
C PRO A 226 -14.56 -31.23 -32.15
N GLU A 227 -15.82 -31.66 -32.03
CA GLU A 227 -16.96 -31.13 -32.81
C GLU A 227 -17.27 -29.65 -32.48
N ASN A 228 -17.02 -29.25 -31.23
CA ASN A 228 -17.11 -27.88 -30.73
C ASN A 228 -15.77 -27.52 -30.07
N PRO A 229 -15.32 -26.24 -30.10
CA PRO A 229 -14.11 -25.78 -29.43
C PRO A 229 -14.07 -26.18 -27.94
N GLU A 230 -13.02 -26.91 -27.54
CA GLU A 230 -12.86 -27.38 -26.15
C GLU A 230 -11.97 -26.42 -25.35
N ARG A 231 -12.41 -26.02 -24.15
CA ARG A 231 -11.65 -25.12 -23.25
C ARG A 231 -10.87 -25.90 -22.20
N ASP A 232 -11.36 -27.05 -21.75
CA ASP A 232 -10.67 -27.88 -20.77
C ASP A 232 -9.60 -28.74 -21.46
N VAL A 233 -8.43 -28.13 -21.66
CA VAL A 233 -7.27 -28.74 -22.32
C VAL A 233 -6.80 -29.96 -21.53
N LEU A 234 -6.85 -29.94 -20.20
CA LEU A 234 -6.50 -31.09 -19.37
C LEU A 234 -7.48 -32.25 -19.60
N LEU A 235 -8.79 -32.02 -19.61
CA LEU A 235 -9.79 -33.05 -19.92
C LEU A 235 -9.60 -33.62 -21.33
N PHE A 236 -9.31 -32.77 -22.31
CA PHE A 236 -9.04 -33.20 -23.68
C PHE A 236 -7.82 -34.13 -23.74
N LEU A 237 -6.72 -33.76 -23.09
CA LEU A 237 -5.49 -34.57 -23.03
C LEU A 237 -5.73 -35.89 -22.28
N ILE A 238 -6.43 -35.88 -21.13
CA ILE A 238 -6.80 -37.10 -20.40
C ILE A 238 -7.64 -38.05 -21.27
N THR A 239 -8.56 -37.50 -22.06
CA THR A 239 -9.45 -38.30 -22.93
C THR A 239 -8.71 -38.88 -24.14
N TYR A 240 -7.83 -38.10 -24.78
CA TYR A 240 -7.38 -38.39 -26.15
C TYR A 240 -5.86 -38.49 -26.35
N ALA A 241 -5.02 -37.98 -25.44
CA ALA A 241 -3.58 -38.00 -25.64
C ALA A 241 -3.02 -39.44 -25.64
N PRO A 242 -1.93 -39.69 -26.40
CA PRO A 242 -1.28 -41.01 -26.51
C PRO A 242 -0.33 -41.26 -25.33
N LEU A 243 -0.85 -41.22 -24.10
CA LEU A 243 -0.11 -41.29 -22.84
C LEU A 243 -0.25 -42.64 -22.13
N GLU A 244 0.75 -43.00 -21.33
CA GLU A 244 0.70 -44.18 -20.46
C GLU A 244 -0.37 -44.02 -19.34
N ASN A 245 -0.92 -45.12 -18.84
CA ASN A 245 -1.99 -45.06 -17.82
C ASN A 245 -1.63 -44.23 -16.56
N TRP A 246 -0.36 -44.21 -16.14
CA TRP A 246 0.09 -43.41 -14.99
C TRP A 246 0.25 -41.92 -15.34
N GLN A 247 0.54 -41.59 -16.59
CA GLN A 247 0.61 -40.21 -17.08
C GLN A 247 -0.79 -39.59 -17.17
N LEU A 248 -1.76 -40.37 -17.63
CA LEU A 248 -3.18 -40.01 -17.57
C LEU A 248 -3.66 -39.83 -16.11
N ASP A 249 -3.20 -40.67 -15.18
CA ASP A 249 -3.52 -40.56 -13.76
C ASP A 249 -2.97 -39.26 -13.14
N VAL A 250 -1.71 -38.92 -13.43
CA VAL A 250 -1.06 -37.67 -12.98
C VAL A 250 -1.76 -36.43 -13.55
N LEU A 251 -2.20 -36.46 -14.81
CA LEU A 251 -3.02 -35.37 -15.37
C LEU A 251 -4.39 -35.26 -14.69
N SER A 252 -5.01 -36.39 -14.35
CA SER A 252 -6.29 -36.39 -13.61
C SER A 252 -6.13 -35.81 -12.21
N ILE A 253 -5.06 -36.18 -11.50
CA ILE A 253 -4.66 -35.64 -10.20
C ILE A 253 -4.51 -34.11 -10.25
N ILE A 254 -3.74 -33.60 -11.21
CA ILE A 254 -3.50 -32.16 -11.38
C ILE A 254 -4.79 -31.42 -11.74
N ARG A 255 -5.64 -32.00 -12.61
CA ARG A 255 -6.94 -31.42 -12.96
C ARG A 255 -7.88 -31.35 -11.75
N GLU A 256 -7.96 -32.40 -10.93
CA GLU A 256 -8.80 -32.41 -9.72
C GLU A 256 -8.31 -31.38 -8.69
N GLU A 257 -6.99 -31.28 -8.46
CA GLU A 257 -6.39 -30.26 -7.60
C GLU A 257 -6.66 -28.83 -8.13
N ALA A 258 -6.54 -28.59 -9.44
CA ALA A 258 -6.86 -27.29 -10.04
C ALA A 258 -8.34 -26.89 -9.83
N TYR A 259 -9.27 -27.84 -9.96
CA TYR A 259 -10.70 -27.58 -9.65
C TYR A 259 -10.98 -27.36 -8.16
N TYR A 260 -10.18 -27.91 -7.25
CA TYR A 260 -10.30 -27.60 -5.82
C TYR A 260 -9.85 -26.16 -5.48
N PHE A 261 -8.88 -25.59 -6.19
CA PHE A 261 -8.35 -24.24 -5.93
C PHE A 261 -9.00 -23.11 -6.76
N ALA A 262 -9.65 -23.41 -7.88
CA ALA A 262 -10.22 -22.39 -8.76
C ALA A 262 -11.27 -21.46 -8.07
N PRO A 263 -12.20 -21.96 -7.23
CA PRO A 263 -13.18 -21.09 -6.56
C PRO A 263 -12.56 -20.06 -5.61
N GLN A 264 -11.47 -20.41 -4.91
CA GLN A 264 -10.73 -19.55 -3.98
C GLN A 264 -10.11 -18.35 -4.71
N ALA A 265 -9.67 -18.55 -5.95
CA ALA A 265 -9.27 -17.45 -6.81
C ALA A 265 -10.48 -16.64 -7.30
N GLN A 266 -11.59 -17.30 -7.65
CA GLN A 266 -12.80 -16.65 -8.21
C GLN A 266 -13.52 -15.72 -7.22
N THR A 267 -13.26 -15.81 -5.92
CA THR A 267 -13.95 -15.05 -4.87
C THR A 267 -12.98 -14.27 -3.98
N LYS A 268 -11.77 -13.97 -4.47
CA LYS A 268 -10.69 -13.40 -3.65
C LYS A 268 -10.86 -11.91 -3.35
N ILE A 269 -11.65 -11.16 -4.12
CA ILE A 269 -12.05 -9.79 -3.76
C ILE A 269 -13.18 -9.80 -2.74
N MET A 270 -14.19 -10.66 -2.90
CA MET A 270 -15.36 -10.78 -2.00
C MET A 270 -15.03 -11.13 -0.52
N ASN A 271 -13.76 -11.22 -0.15
CA ASN A 271 -13.30 -11.85 1.07
C ASN A 271 -12.68 -10.85 2.10
N GLU A 272 -12.46 -9.54 1.78
CA GLU A 272 -11.25 -8.82 2.33
C GLU A 272 -11.24 -7.35 2.94
N GLY A 273 -11.47 -6.22 2.20
CA GLY A 273 -10.66 -4.94 2.38
C GLY A 273 -11.12 -3.46 2.68
N TRP A 274 -10.19 -2.50 3.06
CA TRP A 274 -10.47 -1.06 3.46
C TRP A 274 -9.26 0.01 3.51
N ALA A 275 -9.46 1.30 3.09
CA ALA A 275 -8.75 2.67 3.30
C ALA A 275 -7.21 3.02 3.08
N CYS A 276 -6.76 4.32 3.28
CA CYS A 276 -5.37 4.95 3.30
C CYS A 276 -5.29 6.48 3.78
N ALA A 277 -4.11 7.20 3.85
CA ALA A 277 -3.85 8.61 4.39
C ALA A 277 -2.93 9.60 3.53
N THR A 278 -2.27 10.72 3.99
CA THR A 278 -1.38 11.64 3.13
C THR A 278 -0.07 12.28 3.71
N GLY A 279 0.84 12.66 2.79
CA GLY A 279 2.28 12.95 2.96
C GLY A 279 2.80 14.29 3.54
N ASP A 280 2.16 15.44 3.34
CA ASP A 280 2.62 16.75 3.89
C ASP A 280 2.37 16.90 5.41
N SER A 281 1.93 15.81 6.03
CA SER A 281 1.67 15.69 7.46
C SER A 281 2.96 15.42 8.24
N LEU A 282 3.04 15.99 9.44
CA LEU A 282 4.07 15.65 10.41
C LEU A 282 3.52 14.58 11.36
N VAL A 283 4.15 13.41 11.34
CA VAL A 283 3.89 12.28 12.23
C VAL A 283 4.71 12.47 13.50
N VAL A 284 4.10 12.28 14.67
CA VAL A 284 4.82 12.32 15.96
C VAL A 284 5.51 10.97 16.18
N THR A 285 6.85 10.98 16.25
CA THR A 285 7.69 9.78 16.37
C THR A 285 8.63 9.86 17.58
N GLU A 286 9.21 8.75 18.01
CA GLU A 286 10.30 8.72 19.01
C GLU A 286 11.55 9.48 18.54
N LYS A 287 11.75 9.63 17.22
CA LYS A 287 12.76 10.51 16.61
C LYS A 287 12.23 11.93 16.36
N GLY A 288 11.15 12.34 17.04
CA GLY A 288 10.54 13.67 16.92
C GLY A 288 9.50 13.78 15.81
N LEU A 289 9.25 14.99 15.33
CA LEU A 289 8.26 15.24 14.27
C LEU A 289 8.87 14.98 12.88
N ARG A 290 8.60 13.79 12.30
CA ARG A 290 9.03 13.44 10.93
C ARG A 290 7.91 13.75 9.94
N ARG A 291 8.24 14.22 8.74
CA ARG A 291 7.25 14.31 7.65
C ARG A 291 6.89 12.91 7.16
N PHE A 292 5.64 12.71 6.78
CA PHE A 292 5.09 11.40 6.43
C PHE A 292 5.68 10.91 5.09
N ASP A 293 5.93 11.80 4.13
CA ASP A 293 6.66 11.47 2.91
C ASP A 293 8.13 11.11 3.17
N ASP A 294 8.89 11.95 3.88
CA ASP A 294 10.30 11.66 4.24
C ASP A 294 10.44 10.35 5.07
N LEU A 295 9.45 10.04 5.94
CA LEU A 295 9.38 8.83 6.77
C LEU A 295 9.15 7.56 5.94
N VAL A 296 8.27 7.62 4.94
CA VAL A 296 7.98 6.52 4.00
C VAL A 296 9.13 6.32 3.01
N GLU A 297 9.73 7.39 2.49
CA GLU A 297 10.86 7.29 1.56
C GLU A 297 12.15 6.79 2.24
N ALA A 298 12.34 7.06 3.53
CA ALA A 298 13.45 6.52 4.32
C ALA A 298 13.25 5.06 4.78
N GLY A 299 12.00 4.57 4.83
CA GLY A 299 11.68 3.22 5.33
C GLY A 299 12.06 2.99 6.82
N GLU A 300 12.17 4.06 7.59
CA GLU A 300 12.67 4.03 8.97
C GLU A 300 11.64 3.46 9.95
N LYS A 301 11.77 2.17 10.30
CA LYS A 301 10.94 1.53 11.33
C LYS A 301 11.28 2.11 12.71
N ILE A 302 10.50 3.10 13.12
CA ILE A 302 10.62 3.86 14.38
C ILE A 302 9.26 3.94 15.07
N ARG A 303 9.22 4.16 16.39
CA ARG A 303 7.95 4.26 17.11
C ARG A 303 7.22 5.57 16.85
N VAL A 304 5.90 5.51 16.76
CA VAL A 304 4.97 6.65 16.62
C VAL A 304 4.01 6.76 17.78
N ASP A 305 3.54 7.98 18.03
CA ASP A 305 2.52 8.30 19.05
C ASP A 305 1.14 7.75 18.65
N GLY A 306 0.53 6.91 19.48
CA GLY A 306 -0.84 6.43 19.31
C GLY A 306 -1.93 7.43 19.77
N GLY A 307 -1.56 8.50 20.46
CA GLY A 307 -2.45 9.53 20.99
C GLY A 307 -2.44 9.66 22.51
N PRO A 308 -3.19 10.62 23.08
CA PRO A 308 -3.08 10.96 24.50
C PRO A 308 -3.49 9.81 25.44
N GLY A 309 -2.52 9.32 26.22
CA GLY A 309 -2.71 8.18 27.14
C GLY A 309 -2.42 6.81 26.51
N VAL A 310 -2.06 6.77 25.23
CA VAL A 310 -1.59 5.59 24.50
C VAL A 310 -0.06 5.54 24.55
N SER A 311 0.55 4.37 24.38
CA SER A 311 2.00 4.19 24.27
C SER A 311 2.52 4.53 22.86
N THR A 312 3.84 4.41 22.65
CA THR A 312 4.45 4.54 21.33
C THR A 312 4.67 3.18 20.67
N HIS A 313 4.39 3.08 19.37
CA HIS A 313 4.26 1.81 18.64
C HIS A 313 5.13 1.82 17.38
N LEU A 314 5.89 0.76 17.13
CA LEU A 314 6.86 0.69 16.02
C LEU A 314 6.17 0.75 14.65
N ILE A 315 6.72 1.48 13.68
CA ILE A 315 6.23 1.36 12.29
C ILE A 315 6.64 0.01 11.71
N THR A 316 5.66 -0.76 11.25
CA THR A 316 5.85 -2.12 10.74
C THR A 316 5.92 -2.19 9.21
N ASP A 317 5.19 -1.35 8.47
CA ASP A 317 5.25 -1.22 7.01
C ASP A 317 4.83 0.19 6.52
N PHE A 318 5.12 0.52 5.24
CA PHE A 318 5.00 1.85 4.64
C PHE A 318 4.26 1.83 3.30
N HIS A 319 3.43 2.84 3.05
CA HIS A 319 2.58 2.92 1.85
C HIS A 319 2.62 4.29 1.20
N ARG A 320 2.44 4.31 -0.12
CA ARG A 320 2.26 5.53 -0.94
C ARG A 320 1.36 5.22 -2.14
N GLU A 321 0.33 6.03 -2.36
CA GLU A 321 -0.39 6.12 -3.63
C GLU A 321 -0.24 7.55 -4.19
N THR A 322 -0.15 7.76 -5.50
CA THR A 322 0.17 9.09 -6.07
C THR A 322 -1.04 9.79 -6.67
N GLN A 323 -1.08 11.12 -6.56
CA GLN A 323 -2.11 12.00 -7.14
C GLN A 323 -3.56 11.63 -6.79
N VAL A 324 -3.83 11.01 -5.65
CA VAL A 324 -5.17 10.60 -5.24
C VAL A 324 -6.00 11.82 -4.82
N PRO A 325 -7.32 11.87 -5.09
CA PRO A 325 -8.17 12.96 -4.60
C PRO A 325 -8.32 12.95 -3.08
N THR A 326 -8.21 14.12 -2.48
CA THR A 326 -8.05 14.33 -1.05
C THR A 326 -9.10 15.29 -0.49
N LEU A 327 -9.23 15.31 0.83
CA LEU A 327 -9.94 16.35 1.58
C LEU A 327 -8.98 16.92 2.63
N ARG A 328 -8.76 18.24 2.60
CA ARG A 328 -8.07 18.98 3.65
C ARG A 328 -9.10 19.52 4.62
N ILE A 329 -9.16 18.95 5.82
CA ILE A 329 -9.99 19.46 6.91
C ILE A 329 -9.19 20.48 7.74
N THR A 330 -9.83 21.57 8.13
CA THR A 330 -9.26 22.60 9.03
C THR A 330 -10.11 22.75 10.27
N THR A 331 -9.51 22.74 11.46
CA THR A 331 -10.24 22.93 12.74
C THR A 331 -10.27 24.41 13.19
N ARG A 332 -11.14 24.75 14.15
CA ARG A 332 -11.30 26.09 14.74
C ARG A 332 -10.02 26.66 15.35
N ARG A 333 -9.12 25.81 15.85
CA ARG A 333 -7.76 26.16 16.34
C ARG A 333 -6.74 26.32 15.20
N GLY A 334 -7.10 25.98 13.97
CA GLY A 334 -6.26 26.13 12.77
C GLY A 334 -5.39 24.94 12.41
N LEU A 335 -5.59 23.78 13.05
CA LEU A 335 -4.94 22.52 12.69
C LEU A 335 -5.50 22.02 11.36
N THR A 336 -4.65 21.44 10.52
CA THR A 336 -5.02 20.94 9.19
C THR A 336 -4.52 19.53 8.96
N LEU A 337 -5.40 18.62 8.57
CA LEU A 337 -5.04 17.32 7.99
C LEU A 337 -5.56 17.28 6.56
N GLU A 338 -4.70 16.93 5.61
CA GLU A 338 -5.15 16.41 4.32
C GLU A 338 -5.14 14.87 4.39
N GLY A 339 -5.96 14.22 3.58
CA GLY A 339 -6.09 12.77 3.59
C GLY A 339 -6.89 12.29 2.39
N ALA A 340 -6.79 11.00 2.05
CA ALA A 340 -7.72 10.41 1.09
C ALA A 340 -9.17 10.55 1.59
N VAL A 341 -10.14 10.65 0.68
CA VAL A 341 -11.58 10.82 1.06
C VAL A 341 -12.10 9.73 2.01
N GLY A 342 -11.61 8.50 1.89
CA GLY A 342 -11.92 7.39 2.81
C GLY A 342 -10.96 7.25 4.01
N HIS A 343 -10.00 8.17 4.19
CA HIS A 343 -9.13 8.21 5.35
C HIS A 343 -9.97 8.46 6.61
N ARG A 344 -9.61 7.84 7.74
CA ARG A 344 -10.41 7.89 8.97
C ARG A 344 -9.71 8.66 10.06
N VAL A 345 -10.46 9.53 10.73
CA VAL A 345 -10.02 10.23 11.94
C VAL A 345 -10.92 9.99 13.14
N LEU A 346 -10.36 10.12 14.35
CA LEU A 346 -11.09 9.97 15.61
C LEU A 346 -11.93 11.21 15.94
N ARG A 347 -13.24 11.03 16.14
CA ARG A 347 -14.14 12.07 16.65
C ARG A 347 -13.97 12.24 18.16
N ALA A 348 -14.35 13.42 18.67
CA ALA A 348 -14.29 13.71 20.11
C ALA A 348 -15.21 12.81 20.97
N ASP A 349 -16.18 12.14 20.35
CA ASP A 349 -17.06 11.13 20.95
C ASP A 349 -16.42 9.72 21.02
N GLY A 350 -15.19 9.55 20.52
CA GLY A 350 -14.46 8.27 20.49
C GLY A 350 -14.76 7.40 19.27
N SER A 351 -15.62 7.82 18.34
CA SER A 351 -15.94 7.06 17.13
C SER A 351 -15.09 7.44 15.91
N TRP A 352 -14.95 6.50 14.98
CA TRP A 352 -14.14 6.63 13.76
C TRP A 352 -14.97 7.08 12.56
N THR A 353 -14.59 8.21 11.93
CA THR A 353 -15.30 8.76 10.75
C THR A 353 -14.36 8.99 9.57
N CYS A 354 -14.84 8.77 8.35
CA CYS A 354 -14.08 9.09 7.14
C CYS A 354 -14.06 10.61 6.89
N LEU A 355 -12.99 11.14 6.28
CA LEU A 355 -12.90 12.55 5.89
C LEU A 355 -14.06 12.99 4.96
N SER A 356 -14.64 12.05 4.21
CA SER A 356 -15.86 12.21 3.40
C SER A 356 -17.14 12.52 4.19
N GLU A 357 -17.24 12.02 5.42
CA GLU A 357 -18.45 12.03 6.25
C GLU A 357 -18.50 13.27 7.16
N ILE A 358 -17.32 13.81 7.49
CA ILE A 358 -17.10 14.99 8.32
C ILE A 358 -17.83 16.19 7.73
N LYS A 359 -18.51 16.95 8.61
CA LYS A 359 -19.16 18.22 8.30
C LYS A 359 -18.52 19.35 9.09
N VAL A 360 -18.61 20.56 8.54
CA VAL A 360 -18.30 21.78 9.30
C VAL A 360 -19.18 21.82 10.56
N GLY A 361 -18.54 21.90 11.73
CA GLY A 361 -19.18 21.76 13.05
C GLY A 361 -18.91 20.44 13.77
N ASP A 362 -18.47 19.37 13.08
CA ASP A 362 -18.14 18.10 13.72
C ASP A 362 -16.90 18.23 14.62
N LEU A 363 -16.98 17.66 15.83
CA LEU A 363 -15.92 17.69 16.84
C LEU A 363 -14.93 16.53 16.62
N ILE A 364 -13.67 16.88 16.39
CA ILE A 364 -12.57 15.93 16.18
C ILE A 364 -11.69 15.89 17.45
N ALA A 365 -11.18 14.70 17.79
CA ALA A 365 -10.27 14.52 18.91
C ALA A 365 -8.86 14.97 18.51
N ILE A 366 -8.34 15.99 19.19
CA ILE A 366 -6.97 16.47 18.96
C ILE A 366 -6.00 15.78 19.93
N ALA A 367 -4.94 15.19 19.37
CA ALA A 367 -3.83 14.66 20.16
C ALA A 367 -3.08 15.79 20.85
N CYS A 368 -3.16 15.85 22.18
CA CYS A 368 -2.52 16.88 22.99
C CYS A 368 -1.97 16.27 24.29
N GLY A 369 -0.67 16.47 24.54
CA GLY A 369 0.01 16.09 25.78
C GLY A 369 0.67 14.70 25.79
N SER A 370 0.84 14.05 24.64
CA SER A 370 1.47 12.73 24.51
C SER A 370 2.93 12.69 25.01
N LYS A 371 3.67 13.80 24.85
CA LYS A 371 5.07 13.99 25.29
C LYS A 371 6.06 12.97 24.71
N VAL A 372 5.85 12.57 23.47
CA VAL A 372 6.78 11.69 22.74
C VAL A 372 7.93 12.53 22.21
N TRP A 373 9.15 12.30 22.69
CA TRP A 373 10.33 13.09 22.34
C TRP A 373 11.59 12.21 22.21
N PRO A 374 12.57 12.60 21.38
CA PRO A 374 13.90 12.00 21.39
C PRO A 374 14.60 12.10 22.75
N GLU A 375 15.37 11.08 23.10
CA GLU A 375 16.26 11.10 24.27
C GLU A 375 17.65 11.66 23.91
N GLU A 376 18.17 11.33 22.72
CA GLU A 376 19.51 11.74 22.26
C GLU A 376 19.49 13.11 21.55
N LYS A 377 20.56 13.91 21.74
CA LYS A 377 20.75 15.17 21.03
C LYS A 377 21.29 14.93 19.62
N VAL A 378 20.75 15.65 18.63
CA VAL A 378 21.21 15.57 17.23
C VAL A 378 22.68 15.98 17.13
N ARG A 379 23.51 15.13 16.54
CA ARG A 379 24.93 15.42 16.28
C ARG A 379 25.08 16.42 15.14
N LEU A 380 26.10 17.27 15.20
CA LEU A 380 26.39 18.25 14.15
C LEU A 380 27.55 17.77 13.27
N ASP A 381 27.22 17.07 12.18
CA ASP A 381 28.18 16.60 11.17
C ASP A 381 28.67 17.74 10.25
N PHE A 382 29.16 18.83 10.86
CA PHE A 382 29.74 19.98 10.19
C PHE A 382 31.26 19.96 10.28
N ILE A 383 31.94 19.90 9.14
CA ILE A 383 33.41 19.98 9.05
C ILE A 383 33.80 21.44 8.73
N PRO A 384 34.46 22.17 9.66
CA PRO A 384 35.00 23.50 9.39
C PRO A 384 36.06 23.45 8.28
N SER A 385 36.10 24.47 7.44
CA SER A 385 37.13 24.57 6.38
C SER A 385 38.53 24.64 6.98
N PRO A 386 39.53 23.95 6.38
CA PRO A 386 40.91 24.04 6.83
C PRO A 386 41.39 25.50 6.75
N LEU A 387 42.06 25.94 7.81
CA LEU A 387 42.80 27.19 7.83
C LEU A 387 43.94 27.11 6.81
N ASN A 388 44.25 28.23 6.13
CA ASN A 388 45.52 28.31 5.40
C ASN A 388 46.67 28.22 6.43
N PRO A 389 47.60 27.25 6.30
CA PRO A 389 48.68 27.09 7.27
C PRO A 389 49.59 28.32 7.24
N ILE A 390 49.86 28.89 8.41
CA ILE A 390 50.71 30.08 8.51
C ILE A 390 52.17 29.62 8.33
N LEU A 391 53.03 30.50 7.82
CA LEU A 391 54.48 30.28 7.72
C LEU A 391 55.15 29.77 9.02
N LYS A 392 54.49 30.00 10.17
CA LYS A 392 54.92 29.54 11.49
C LYS A 392 54.63 28.04 11.73
N ASP A 393 53.53 27.52 11.19
CA ASP A 393 53.07 26.14 11.38
C ASP A 393 53.80 25.19 10.44
N VAL A 394 54.03 25.64 9.20
CA VAL A 394 54.89 24.95 8.22
C VAL A 394 56.34 24.86 8.72
N ALA A 395 56.82 25.88 9.44
CA ALA A 395 58.15 25.90 10.05
C ALA A 395 58.23 25.15 11.40
N ALA A 396 57.12 24.60 11.90
CA ALA A 396 57.09 23.75 13.08
C ALA A 396 56.93 22.26 12.72
N SER A 397 56.33 21.95 11.57
CA SER A 397 56.18 20.58 11.05
C SER A 397 57.33 20.13 10.13
N ALA A 398 58.16 21.06 9.66
CA ALA A 398 59.44 20.75 9.02
C ALA A 398 60.61 21.15 9.92
N GLU A 399 61.49 20.19 10.25
CA GLU A 399 62.79 20.45 10.89
C GLU A 399 63.77 21.11 9.89
N ALA A 400 63.48 22.35 9.49
CA ALA A 400 64.20 23.09 8.47
C ALA A 400 64.67 24.46 8.99
N SER A 401 65.98 24.71 8.88
CA SER A 401 66.64 25.92 9.38
C SER A 401 66.10 27.22 8.75
N ARG A 402 66.08 28.30 9.52
CA ARG A 402 65.67 29.64 9.09
C ARG A 402 66.68 30.31 8.12
N ALA A 403 66.73 29.89 6.85
CA ALA A 403 67.29 30.74 5.78
C ALA A 403 66.87 30.31 4.37
N THR A 404 66.66 31.32 3.51
CA THR A 404 66.62 31.32 2.02
C THR A 404 65.22 31.47 1.38
N PRO A 405 64.89 32.64 0.82
CA PRO A 405 63.67 32.83 0.04
C PRO A 405 63.85 32.41 -1.43
N GLY A 406 62.92 31.59 -1.93
CA GLY A 406 62.69 31.38 -3.37
C GLY A 406 63.59 30.32 -4.04
N LEU A 407 63.02 29.13 -4.28
CA LEU A 407 63.63 28.12 -5.14
C LEU A 407 62.57 27.50 -6.05
N HIS A 408 62.56 27.92 -7.33
CA HIS A 408 61.83 27.22 -8.37
C HIS A 408 62.57 25.93 -8.74
N ARG A 409 61.88 24.79 -8.86
CA ARG A 409 62.46 23.54 -9.38
C ARG A 409 61.49 22.90 -10.37
N LYS A 410 61.89 22.81 -11.64
CA LYS A 410 61.12 22.20 -12.76
C LYS A 410 59.68 22.74 -12.97
N GLY A 411 59.51 24.06 -13.00
CA GLY A 411 58.44 24.70 -13.80
C GLY A 411 57.00 24.70 -13.27
N GLN A 412 56.68 23.96 -12.19
CA GLN A 412 55.36 24.03 -11.52
C GLN A 412 55.40 24.95 -10.29
N ARG A 413 54.22 25.42 -9.86
CA ARG A 413 54.06 26.25 -8.65
C ARG A 413 53.90 25.36 -7.42
N ILE A 414 54.19 25.91 -6.24
CA ILE A 414 53.84 25.31 -4.94
C ILE A 414 52.33 25.53 -4.69
N GLY A 415 51.52 24.93 -5.55
CA GLY A 415 50.08 24.76 -5.42
C GLY A 415 49.64 23.34 -5.80
N ASP A 416 50.47 22.63 -6.58
CA ASP A 416 50.15 21.33 -7.17
C ASP A 416 50.74 20.14 -6.36
N ILE A 417 51.41 20.42 -5.24
CA ILE A 417 52.07 19.41 -4.36
C ILE A 417 51.11 18.85 -3.29
N ALA A 418 49.96 19.50 -3.06
CA ALA A 418 48.93 19.05 -2.12
C ALA A 418 47.99 17.97 -2.70
N THR A 419 48.55 17.05 -3.51
CA THR A 419 47.75 16.10 -4.33
C THR A 419 48.20 14.64 -4.20
N GLU A 420 49.18 14.34 -3.34
CA GLU A 420 49.69 12.98 -3.07
C GLU A 420 49.51 12.58 -1.59
N ARG A 421 48.26 12.63 -1.09
CA ARG A 421 47.79 11.94 0.13
C ARG A 421 46.26 11.96 0.21
N ALA A 422 45.63 11.24 -0.70
CA ALA A 422 44.24 10.82 -0.56
C ALA A 422 44.22 9.34 -0.20
N GLU A 423 43.58 8.97 0.91
CA GLU A 423 43.21 7.58 1.18
C GLU A 423 41.93 7.23 0.40
N PRO A 424 41.65 5.95 0.09
CA PRO A 424 40.55 5.60 -0.81
C PRO A 424 39.18 5.76 -0.12
N GLY A 425 38.50 6.88 -0.33
CA GLY A 425 37.13 7.08 0.19
C GLY A 425 36.41 8.38 -0.19
N ASP A 426 37.11 9.51 -0.28
CA ASP A 426 36.44 10.83 -0.36
C ASP A 426 35.79 11.16 -1.73
N PRO A 427 34.58 11.78 -1.74
CA PRO A 427 33.91 12.23 -2.96
C PRO A 427 34.50 13.56 -3.53
N PRO A 428 34.36 13.82 -4.84
CA PRO A 428 35.13 14.86 -5.53
C PRO A 428 34.59 16.30 -5.32
N GLY A 429 34.98 16.96 -4.22
CA GLY A 429 34.64 18.36 -3.92
C GLY A 429 35.82 19.23 -3.45
N ARG A 430 36.19 20.26 -4.23
CA ARG A 430 37.27 21.21 -3.84
C ARG A 430 36.84 22.17 -2.73
N VAL A 431 37.17 21.85 -1.47
CA VAL A 431 37.10 22.79 -0.35
C VAL A 431 38.20 23.86 -0.51
N LYS A 432 37.84 25.15 -0.52
CA LYS A 432 38.80 26.27 -0.53
C LYS A 432 39.09 26.74 0.90
N ALA A 433 40.37 26.70 1.29
CA ALA A 433 40.82 27.22 2.58
C ALA A 433 40.55 28.73 2.75
N LEU A 434 40.15 29.14 3.96
CA LEU A 434 39.73 30.52 4.25
C LEU A 434 40.88 31.45 4.69
N ALA A 435 40.66 32.75 4.51
CA ALA A 435 41.60 33.82 4.86
C ALA A 435 41.36 34.43 6.26
N THR A 436 40.37 33.94 7.01
CA THR A 436 40.09 34.32 8.41
C THR A 436 40.98 33.50 9.35
N GLN A 437 41.50 34.11 10.40
CA GLN A 437 42.38 33.45 11.39
C GLN A 437 41.61 32.86 12.58
N ASP A 438 40.43 33.41 12.89
CA ASP A 438 39.61 32.98 14.01
C ASP A 438 38.96 31.63 13.72
N ARG A 439 39.07 30.69 14.66
CA ARG A 439 38.39 29.39 14.58
C ARG A 439 36.97 29.54 15.08
N LEU A 440 36.00 29.10 14.27
CA LEU A 440 34.65 28.85 14.76
C LEU A 440 34.67 27.57 15.60
N ARG A 441 34.33 27.67 16.89
CA ARG A 441 33.91 26.49 17.66
C ARG A 441 32.52 26.08 17.19
N VAL A 442 32.38 24.81 16.86
CA VAL A 442 31.10 24.19 16.53
C VAL A 442 30.84 23.15 17.62
N PRO A 443 29.71 23.22 18.35
CA PRO A 443 29.30 22.15 19.28
C PRO A 443 29.22 20.80 18.55
N GLU A 444 29.58 19.70 19.23
CA GLU A 444 29.44 18.36 18.63
C GLU A 444 27.98 17.93 18.50
N PHE A 445 27.11 18.48 19.36
CA PHE A 445 25.68 18.20 19.41
C PHE A 445 24.88 19.50 19.45
N LEU A 446 23.64 19.46 18.98
CA LEU A 446 22.68 20.54 19.08
C LEU A 446 22.21 20.70 20.54
N ASP A 447 22.85 21.61 21.27
CA ASP A 447 22.57 21.92 22.66
C ASP A 447 21.51 23.04 22.82
N GLU A 448 21.09 23.27 24.06
CA GLU A 448 20.05 24.24 24.42
C GLU A 448 20.49 25.69 24.12
N ASP A 449 21.78 26.02 24.28
CA ASP A 449 22.30 27.37 24.01
C ASP A 449 22.28 27.66 22.51
N LEU A 450 22.77 26.73 21.69
CA LEU A 450 22.68 26.81 20.23
C LEU A 450 21.22 26.89 19.79
N ALA A 451 20.35 25.99 20.26
CA ALA A 451 18.94 25.97 19.89
C ALA A 451 18.20 27.27 20.25
N TYR A 452 18.48 27.86 21.42
CA TYR A 452 17.97 29.19 21.79
C TYR A 452 18.46 30.27 20.82
N ILE A 453 19.74 30.28 20.45
CA ILE A 453 20.28 31.22 19.45
C ILE A 453 19.60 31.03 18.08
N LEU A 454 19.34 29.79 17.64
CA LEU A 454 18.63 29.52 16.39
C LEU A 454 17.18 30.04 16.43
N GLY A 455 16.46 29.86 17.55
CA GLY A 455 15.11 30.38 17.73
C GLY A 455 15.06 31.92 17.74
N VAL A 456 16.00 32.55 18.44
CA VAL A 456 16.16 34.01 18.43
C VAL A 456 16.49 34.54 17.02
N PHE A 457 17.32 33.82 16.26
CA PHE A 457 17.70 34.19 14.89
C PHE A 457 16.55 34.02 13.88
N ILE A 458 15.72 32.98 14.01
CA ILE A 458 14.54 32.80 13.14
C ILE A 458 13.47 33.87 13.40
N GLY A 459 13.39 34.42 14.62
CA GLY A 459 12.58 35.61 14.90
C GLY A 459 13.20 36.91 14.37
N ASN A 460 14.25 37.40 15.04
CA ASN A 460 14.78 38.77 14.85
C ASN A 460 16.10 38.83 14.06
N GLY A 461 16.47 37.76 13.36
CA GLY A 461 17.72 37.64 12.63
C GLY A 461 17.74 38.31 11.25
N ASN A 462 18.95 38.70 10.82
CA ASN A 462 19.23 39.10 9.45
C ASN A 462 20.57 38.53 8.96
N VAL A 463 20.76 38.50 7.63
CA VAL A 463 22.00 38.04 7.00
C VAL A 463 22.68 39.24 6.37
N THR A 464 23.86 39.60 6.87
CA THR A 464 24.69 40.68 6.32
C THR A 464 25.58 40.11 5.21
N SER A 465 26.36 40.93 4.50
CA SER A 465 27.27 40.42 3.47
C SER A 465 28.36 39.50 4.06
N SER A 466 28.97 39.92 5.18
CA SER A 466 30.07 39.22 5.85
C SER A 466 29.65 38.22 6.94
N GLY A 467 28.41 38.28 7.44
CA GLY A 467 28.00 37.48 8.61
C GLY A 467 26.49 37.43 8.84
N MET A 468 26.10 37.30 10.11
CA MET A 468 24.72 37.38 10.58
C MET A 468 24.55 38.58 11.54
N GLY A 469 23.32 39.01 11.74
CA GLY A 469 22.94 39.92 12.81
C GLY A 469 21.62 39.52 13.46
N VAL A 470 21.36 40.03 14.67
CA VAL A 470 20.08 39.88 15.40
C VAL A 470 19.69 41.23 15.99
N THR A 471 18.41 41.58 15.90
CA THR A 471 17.84 42.79 16.54
C THR A 471 17.32 42.47 17.95
N CYS A 472 17.59 43.35 18.91
CA CYS A 472 17.19 43.21 20.31
C CYS A 472 16.42 44.45 20.79
N GLN A 473 15.57 44.29 21.80
CA GLN A 473 14.71 45.36 22.30
C GLN A 473 15.43 46.40 23.17
N ASN A 474 16.59 46.04 23.77
CA ASN A 474 17.37 46.91 24.65
C ASN A 474 18.82 46.42 24.77
N GLU A 475 19.67 47.24 25.41
CA GLU A 475 21.10 46.96 25.61
C GLU A 475 21.37 45.65 26.37
N VAL A 476 20.64 45.39 27.46
CA VAL A 476 20.86 44.23 28.34
C VAL A 476 20.63 42.94 27.55
N ASP A 477 19.57 42.92 26.75
CA ASP A 477 19.23 41.77 25.91
C ASP A 477 20.24 41.51 24.79
N ALA A 478 20.84 42.58 24.23
CA ALA A 478 21.91 42.49 23.24
C ALA A 478 23.25 42.05 23.85
N LYS A 479 23.62 42.59 25.02
CA LYS A 479 24.84 42.18 25.74
C LYS A 479 24.78 40.72 26.19
N GLU A 480 23.63 40.25 26.66
CA GLU A 480 23.45 38.85 27.07
C GLU A 480 23.45 37.89 25.86
N LEU A 481 22.80 38.26 24.75
CA LEU A 481 22.88 37.46 23.51
C LEU A 481 24.31 37.42 22.95
N SER A 482 25.02 38.55 22.96
CA SER A 482 26.44 38.65 22.60
C SER A 482 27.30 37.69 23.45
N ARG A 483 27.15 37.73 24.78
CA ARG A 483 27.84 36.82 25.72
C ARG A 483 27.56 35.34 25.43
N GLN A 484 26.32 35.00 25.10
CA GLN A 484 25.92 33.62 24.76
C GLN A 484 26.55 33.19 23.43
N MET A 485 26.44 34.00 22.37
CA MET A 485 27.03 33.69 21.06
C MET A 485 28.57 33.55 21.12
N GLU A 486 29.26 34.36 21.94
CA GLU A 486 30.71 34.23 22.17
C GLU A 486 31.05 32.93 22.90
N ALA A 487 30.26 32.52 23.87
CA ALA A 487 30.47 31.26 24.61
C ALA A 487 30.17 30.00 23.77
N THR A 488 29.12 30.01 22.96
CA THR A 488 28.79 28.87 22.09
C THR A 488 29.83 28.69 20.97
N PHE A 489 30.18 29.78 20.28
CA PHE A 489 30.89 29.72 19.01
C PHE A 489 32.38 30.15 19.04
N GLU A 490 32.87 30.71 20.15
CA GLU A 490 34.24 31.25 20.31
C GLU A 490 34.66 32.31 19.25
N VAL A 491 33.69 32.95 18.58
CA VAL A 491 33.93 34.04 17.63
C VAL A 491 33.52 35.39 18.20
N PRO A 492 34.30 36.47 17.97
CA PRO A 492 34.00 37.78 18.52
C PRO A 492 32.72 38.37 17.91
N THR A 493 31.87 38.94 18.77
CA THR A 493 30.63 39.60 18.38
C THR A 493 30.75 41.12 18.45
N ARG A 494 29.79 41.84 17.89
CA ARG A 494 29.68 43.29 18.03
C ARG A 494 28.25 43.69 18.38
N VAL A 495 28.06 44.19 19.61
CA VAL A 495 26.86 44.94 19.97
C VAL A 495 26.85 46.29 19.22
N LYS A 496 25.68 46.70 18.71
CA LYS A 496 25.47 48.00 18.05
C LYS A 496 24.18 48.67 18.55
N THR A 497 24.21 50.00 18.56
CA THR A 497 23.01 50.86 18.61
C THR A 497 22.62 51.36 17.22
N SER A 498 21.36 51.76 17.06
CA SER A 498 20.83 52.41 15.87
C SER A 498 19.74 53.41 16.29
N PRO A 499 19.96 54.73 16.12
CA PRO A 499 21.18 55.37 15.61
C PRO A 499 22.39 55.16 16.53
N PRO A 500 23.64 55.24 16.02
CA PRO A 500 24.84 55.14 16.85
C PRO A 500 25.00 56.35 17.78
N GLU A 501 25.69 56.17 18.92
CA GLU A 501 25.96 57.23 19.90
C GLU A 501 26.53 58.49 19.24
N GLY A 502 25.94 59.65 19.54
CA GLY A 502 26.35 60.96 19.01
C GLY A 502 25.65 61.40 17.70
N ALA A 503 24.75 60.59 17.12
CA ALA A 503 24.04 60.96 15.89
C ALA A 503 22.76 61.80 16.15
N GLU A 504 22.91 63.10 16.43
CA GLU A 504 21.87 64.07 16.88
C GLU A 504 20.59 64.26 16.01
N LYS A 505 20.36 63.48 14.93
CA LYS A 505 19.53 63.95 13.81
C LYS A 505 18.17 63.30 13.52
N TYR A 506 17.74 62.28 14.25
CA TYR A 506 16.39 61.69 14.07
C TYR A 506 15.75 61.21 15.37
N PRO A 507 14.44 61.50 15.61
CA PRO A 507 13.66 60.89 16.67
C PRO A 507 13.21 59.49 16.23
N THR A 508 14.08 58.51 16.43
CA THR A 508 13.81 57.08 16.17
C THR A 508 14.14 56.27 17.41
N ASP A 509 13.27 55.32 17.78
CA ASP A 509 13.50 54.42 18.91
C ASP A 509 14.89 53.78 18.82
N GLU A 510 15.64 53.82 19.93
CA GLU A 510 16.99 53.27 20.00
C GLU A 510 16.94 51.74 19.87
N ARG A 511 17.44 51.23 18.73
CA ARG A 511 17.47 49.79 18.46
C ARG A 511 18.82 49.22 18.77
N TRP A 512 18.83 48.15 19.55
CA TRP A 512 20.01 47.40 19.91
C TRP A 512 20.12 46.15 19.04
N GLY A 513 21.33 45.62 18.86
CA GLY A 513 21.53 44.38 18.11
C GLY A 513 22.94 43.83 18.24
N VAL A 514 23.11 42.59 17.80
CA VAL A 514 24.38 41.85 17.82
C VAL A 514 24.72 41.42 16.40
N GLU A 515 25.94 41.69 15.93
CA GLU A 515 26.47 41.20 14.65
C GLU A 515 27.66 40.27 14.84
N VAL A 516 27.76 39.24 13.99
CA VAL A 516 28.81 38.21 14.02
C VAL A 516 29.32 37.96 12.60
N HIS A 517 30.58 38.33 12.32
CA HIS A 517 31.16 38.34 10.97
C HIS A 517 31.90 37.04 10.61
N SER A 518 31.25 35.88 10.76
CA SER A 518 31.83 34.58 10.39
C SER A 518 31.18 33.99 9.13
N ARG A 519 32.01 33.56 8.17
CA ARG A 519 31.58 32.80 6.97
C ARG A 519 31.28 31.33 7.29
N GLU A 520 32.00 30.76 8.25
CA GLU A 520 31.76 29.38 8.69
C GLU A 520 30.43 29.29 9.45
N LEU A 521 30.09 30.31 10.25
CA LEU A 521 28.80 30.35 10.96
C LEU A 521 27.62 30.41 9.98
N LYS A 522 27.76 31.15 8.86
CA LYS A 522 26.79 31.05 7.76
C LYS A 522 26.67 29.64 7.20
N ARG A 523 27.79 28.96 6.94
CA ARG A 523 27.76 27.59 6.41
C ARG A 523 27.09 26.63 7.40
N LEU A 524 27.37 26.76 8.70
CA LEU A 524 26.74 25.97 9.76
C LEU A 524 25.21 26.19 9.80
N LEU A 525 24.75 27.44 9.74
CA LEU A 525 23.32 27.75 9.67
C LEU A 525 22.67 27.20 8.38
N THR A 526 23.38 27.24 7.25
CA THR A 526 22.90 26.63 6.00
C THR A 526 22.82 25.10 6.07
N SER A 527 23.80 24.42 6.69
CA SER A 527 23.74 22.96 6.89
C SER A 527 22.68 22.54 7.92
N LEU A 528 22.31 23.44 8.84
CA LEU A 528 21.15 23.30 9.73
C LEU A 528 19.82 23.62 9.01
N GLY A 529 19.80 23.70 7.68
CA GLY A 529 18.58 23.93 6.89
C GLY A 529 18.02 25.36 6.94
N ILE A 530 18.69 26.31 7.62
CA ILE A 530 18.18 27.68 7.73
C ILE A 530 18.46 28.42 6.42
N GLY A 531 17.38 28.73 5.69
CA GLY A 531 17.43 29.44 4.42
C GLY A 531 17.92 30.88 4.55
N LEU A 532 19.25 31.09 4.56
CA LEU A 532 19.91 32.40 4.68
C LEU A 532 19.61 33.41 3.54
N GLY A 533 18.85 33.00 2.51
CA GLY A 533 18.32 33.87 1.46
C GLY A 533 16.81 33.71 1.23
N ALA A 534 16.10 32.95 2.08
CA ALA A 534 14.65 32.78 2.02
C ALA A 534 13.92 34.05 2.49
N ARG A 535 12.70 34.29 2.02
CA ARG A 535 11.88 35.40 2.54
C ARG A 535 11.35 34.99 3.93
N PRO A 536 11.06 35.92 4.86
CA PRO A 536 10.52 35.59 6.19
C PRO A 536 9.19 34.81 6.20
N GLN A 537 8.50 34.72 5.06
CA GLN A 537 7.29 33.94 4.86
C GLN A 537 7.54 32.50 4.37
N ASP A 538 8.77 32.20 3.94
CA ASP A 538 9.21 30.86 3.46
C ASP A 538 10.06 30.11 4.51
N GLN A 539 10.30 30.69 5.68
CA GLN A 539 11.08 30.06 6.75
C GLN A 539 10.28 28.95 7.45
N THR A 540 10.98 27.95 7.98
CA THR A 540 10.41 26.81 8.72
C THR A 540 11.29 26.47 9.92
N VAL A 541 10.84 25.56 10.79
CA VAL A 541 11.66 24.99 11.87
C VAL A 541 12.70 24.04 11.25
N PRO A 542 13.99 24.12 11.62
CA PRO A 542 15.01 23.16 11.20
C PRO A 542 14.64 21.72 11.56
N GLU A 543 14.88 20.77 10.65
CA GLU A 543 14.65 19.34 10.91
C GLU A 543 15.46 18.85 12.14
N ALA A 544 16.70 19.31 12.29
CA ALA A 544 17.52 19.02 13.47
C ALA A 544 16.87 19.47 14.80
N ILE A 545 15.99 20.48 14.79
CA ILE A 545 15.19 20.88 15.97
C ILE A 545 13.95 19.98 16.11
N LEU A 546 13.29 19.60 15.01
CA LEU A 546 12.14 18.68 15.04
C LEU A 546 12.50 17.29 15.55
N CYS A 547 13.73 16.86 15.29
CA CYS A 547 14.31 15.59 15.73
C CYS A 547 15.16 15.71 17.01
N SER A 548 15.03 16.80 17.78
CA SER A 548 15.79 17.02 19.03
C SER A 548 14.97 16.75 20.32
N PRO A 549 15.63 16.50 21.47
CA PRO A 549 14.97 16.31 22.76
C PRO A 549 14.16 17.52 23.25
N CYS A 550 13.22 17.27 24.16
CA CYS A 550 12.29 18.27 24.67
C CYS A 550 12.96 19.50 25.32
N THR A 551 14.18 19.38 25.86
CA THR A 551 14.94 20.51 26.43
C THR A 551 15.44 21.47 25.35
N VAL A 552 15.98 20.92 24.26
CA VAL A 552 16.51 21.62 23.09
C VAL A 552 15.38 22.29 22.32
N VAL A 553 14.26 21.58 22.12
CA VAL A 553 13.03 22.15 21.55
C VAL A 553 12.46 23.26 22.44
N SER A 554 12.43 23.08 23.76
CA SER A 554 12.00 24.14 24.69
C SER A 554 12.90 25.36 24.61
N ALA A 555 14.22 25.18 24.43
CA ALA A 555 15.16 26.30 24.29
C ALA A 555 14.96 27.06 22.96
N PHE A 556 14.74 26.34 21.85
CA PHE A 556 14.38 26.94 20.56
C PHE A 556 13.08 27.73 20.63
N LEU A 557 12.00 27.12 21.15
CA LEU A 557 10.71 27.79 21.31
C LEU A 557 10.83 29.01 22.24
N ARG A 558 11.55 28.88 23.36
CA ARG A 558 11.86 30.02 24.26
C ARG A 558 12.56 31.15 23.51
N GLY A 559 13.58 30.84 22.69
CA GLY A 559 14.28 31.84 21.89
C GLY A 559 13.38 32.55 20.87
N TYR A 560 12.53 31.80 20.18
CA TYR A 560 11.59 32.34 19.20
C TYR A 560 10.48 33.19 19.85
N PHE A 561 9.94 32.76 21.00
CA PHE A 561 8.99 33.54 21.79
C PHE A 561 9.65 34.75 22.51
N ASP A 562 10.92 34.65 22.91
CA ASP A 562 11.68 35.80 23.40
C ASP A 562 12.00 36.81 22.29
N ALA A 563 12.03 36.40 21.02
CA ALA A 563 12.14 37.28 19.86
C ALA A 563 10.79 37.92 19.45
N GLU A 564 9.80 37.11 19.05
CA GLU A 564 8.55 37.54 18.39
C GLU A 564 7.28 37.32 19.26
N GLY A 565 7.41 36.68 20.42
CA GLY A 565 6.31 36.46 21.37
C GLY A 565 6.07 37.66 22.30
N TYR A 566 4.81 37.87 22.66
CA TYR A 566 4.34 38.83 23.66
C TYR A 566 3.57 38.10 24.76
N ALA A 567 3.64 38.60 25.99
CA ALA A 567 2.86 38.13 27.13
C ALA A 567 2.21 39.32 27.86
N GLY A 568 0.93 39.18 28.22
CA GLY A 568 0.12 40.24 28.79
C GLY A 568 -1.20 39.72 29.40
N GLU A 569 -2.19 40.59 29.54
CA GLU A 569 -3.43 40.30 30.28
C GLU A 569 -4.35 39.27 29.60
N GLU A 570 -4.21 39.07 28.29
CA GLU A 570 -4.94 38.04 27.52
C GLU A 570 -4.17 36.71 27.37
N GLY A 571 -2.98 36.59 27.97
CA GLY A 571 -2.11 35.42 27.88
C GLY A 571 -0.87 35.66 27.03
N ILE A 572 -0.57 34.73 26.11
CA ILE A 572 0.62 34.76 25.23
C ILE A 572 0.18 34.87 23.77
N THR A 573 0.81 35.75 23.01
CA THR A 573 0.62 35.85 21.56
C THR A 573 1.97 35.84 20.83
N LEU A 574 2.19 34.89 19.94
CA LEU A 574 3.30 34.87 18.99
C LEU A 574 2.81 35.39 17.64
N SER A 575 3.57 36.24 16.94
CA SER A 575 3.24 36.70 15.59
C SER A 575 4.37 36.34 14.61
N GLY A 576 4.03 36.02 13.36
CA GLY A 576 5.01 35.65 12.35
C GLY A 576 4.48 35.81 10.92
N ARG A 577 5.35 35.73 9.91
CA ARG A 577 4.94 35.80 8.48
C ARG A 577 4.90 34.45 7.78
N SER A 578 5.69 33.47 8.23
CA SER A 578 5.55 32.09 7.74
C SER A 578 4.37 31.42 8.42
N ARG A 579 3.42 30.91 7.63
CA ARG A 579 2.32 30.06 8.12
C ARG A 579 2.86 28.71 8.60
N GLU A 580 3.86 28.16 7.91
CA GLU A 580 4.40 26.84 8.22
C GLU A 580 5.17 26.85 9.55
N LEU A 581 5.96 27.90 9.81
CA LEU A 581 6.64 28.09 11.09
C LEU A 581 5.63 28.18 12.27
N ILE A 582 4.49 28.83 12.06
CA ILE A 582 3.41 28.93 13.06
C ILE A 582 2.63 27.61 13.22
N LYS A 583 2.34 26.89 12.12
CA LYS A 583 1.74 25.54 12.14
C LYS A 583 2.63 24.56 12.91
N ILE A 584 3.92 24.51 12.59
CA ILE A 584 4.88 23.61 13.24
C ILE A 584 5.08 23.99 14.71
N ALA A 585 5.14 25.28 15.05
CA ALA A 585 5.14 25.72 16.44
C ALA A 585 3.88 25.26 17.20
N GLN A 586 2.69 25.31 16.59
CA GLN A 586 1.46 24.77 17.18
C GLN A 586 1.56 23.25 17.41
N LEU A 587 2.09 22.48 16.45
CA LEU A 587 2.24 21.02 16.57
C LEU A 587 3.25 20.63 17.66
N LEU A 588 4.38 21.33 17.77
CA LEU A 588 5.34 21.17 18.86
C LEU A 588 4.67 21.46 20.21
N LEU A 589 3.88 22.52 20.31
CA LEU A 589 3.14 22.89 21.52
C LEU A 589 2.07 21.86 21.92
N LEU A 590 1.37 21.23 20.96
CA LEU A 590 0.45 20.12 21.25
C LEU A 590 1.16 18.98 22.00
N ASN A 591 2.39 18.64 21.63
CA ASN A 591 3.14 17.56 22.26
C ASN A 591 3.52 17.87 23.73
N TYR A 592 3.75 19.13 24.07
CA TYR A 592 3.88 19.59 25.47
C TYR A 592 2.54 19.60 26.25
N GLY A 593 1.41 19.39 25.58
CA GLY A 593 0.07 19.57 26.14
C GLY A 593 -0.40 21.03 26.16
N ILE A 594 0.14 21.88 25.29
CA ILE A 594 -0.17 23.30 25.19
C ILE A 594 -1.11 23.50 23.99
N LEU A 595 -2.41 23.59 24.26
CA LEU A 595 -3.40 23.98 23.26
C LEU A 595 -3.17 25.46 22.90
N SER A 596 -3.24 25.74 21.60
CA SER A 596 -3.03 27.08 21.06
C SER A 596 -3.86 27.26 19.79
N THR A 597 -4.09 28.51 19.40
CA THR A 597 -5.04 28.86 18.34
C THR A 597 -4.39 29.75 17.28
N GLN A 598 -4.40 29.33 16.02
CA GLN A 598 -3.98 30.17 14.90
C GLN A 598 -5.08 31.19 14.54
N ARG A 599 -4.64 32.43 14.26
CA ARG A 599 -5.47 33.51 13.70
C ARG A 599 -4.73 34.21 12.55
N PRO A 600 -5.37 34.43 11.40
CA PRO A 600 -4.81 35.29 10.36
C PRO A 600 -4.83 36.75 10.82
N GLN A 601 -3.79 37.51 10.47
CA GLN A 601 -3.62 38.91 10.82
C GLN A 601 -3.42 39.77 9.56
N GLY A 602 -3.83 41.04 9.62
CA GLY A 602 -3.74 41.96 8.48
C GLY A 602 -2.31 42.12 7.94
N LYS A 603 -2.17 42.16 6.61
CA LYS A 603 -0.90 42.16 5.84
C LYS A 603 -0.20 40.78 5.74
N GLY A 604 -0.92 39.68 5.97
CA GLY A 604 -0.43 38.33 5.68
C GLY A 604 0.47 37.72 6.75
N SER A 605 0.47 38.28 7.96
CA SER A 605 1.01 37.61 9.13
C SER A 605 -0.02 36.65 9.74
N TRP A 606 0.49 35.69 10.52
CA TRP A 606 -0.28 34.78 11.34
C TRP A 606 0.09 35.00 12.80
N ARG A 607 -0.91 34.88 13.67
CA ARG A 607 -0.75 34.93 15.13
C ARG A 607 -1.10 33.56 15.71
N LEU A 608 -0.32 33.12 16.70
CA LEU A 608 -0.64 31.99 17.55
C LEU A 608 -0.96 32.50 18.96
N GLU A 609 -2.13 32.13 19.47
CA GLU A 609 -2.68 32.60 20.75
C GLU A 609 -2.72 31.44 21.77
N ILE A 610 -2.20 31.67 22.98
CA ILE A 610 -2.14 30.70 24.09
C ILE A 610 -2.68 31.38 25.35
N SER A 611 -3.68 30.77 25.99
CA SER A 611 -4.32 31.28 27.20
C SER A 611 -4.61 30.13 28.18
N GLY A 612 -5.40 30.37 29.24
CA GLY A 612 -5.93 29.32 30.09
C GLY A 612 -4.86 28.42 30.74
N GLN A 613 -5.13 27.12 30.82
CA GLN A 613 -4.19 26.16 31.39
C GLN A 613 -2.94 26.00 30.51
N SER A 614 -3.08 26.13 29.21
CA SER A 614 -1.98 26.02 28.24
C SER A 614 -0.94 27.12 28.41
N ALA A 615 -1.33 28.33 28.80
CA ALA A 615 -0.39 29.41 29.17
C ALA A 615 0.40 29.10 30.46
N ALA A 616 -0.21 28.42 31.44
CA ALA A 616 0.49 27.95 32.64
C ALA A 616 1.40 26.74 32.34
N ARG A 617 0.99 25.83 31.44
CA ARG A 617 1.84 24.76 30.92
C ARG A 617 3.05 25.34 30.17
N PHE A 618 2.85 26.37 29.34
CA PHE A 618 3.94 27.10 28.69
C PHE A 618 4.91 27.71 29.70
N LEU A 619 4.42 28.40 30.75
CA LEU A 619 5.28 29.00 31.79
C LEU A 619 6.22 27.97 32.45
N ASN A 620 5.71 26.75 32.69
CA ASN A 620 6.45 25.68 33.35
C ASN A 620 7.39 24.90 32.42
N SER A 621 6.99 24.63 31.17
CA SER A 621 7.74 23.76 30.25
C SER A 621 8.70 24.52 29.32
N ILE A 622 8.38 25.76 28.97
CA ILE A 622 9.14 26.58 28.01
C ILE A 622 9.59 27.88 28.70
N GLY A 623 8.63 28.69 29.15
CA GLY A 623 8.86 29.98 29.81
C GLY A 623 9.49 31.04 28.89
N PHE A 624 9.99 32.10 29.50
CA PHE A 624 10.73 33.19 28.84
C PHE A 624 12.06 33.43 29.57
N SER A 625 13.15 33.61 28.82
CA SER A 625 14.42 34.11 29.38
C SER A 625 14.31 35.59 29.75
N ARG A 626 13.52 36.37 29.00
CA ARG A 626 13.38 37.82 29.20
C ARG A 626 12.50 38.11 30.43
N THR A 627 13.12 38.62 31.49
CA THR A 627 12.49 38.86 32.81
C THR A 627 11.15 39.59 32.74
N ALA A 628 11.00 40.60 31.86
CA ALA A 628 9.75 41.33 31.69
C ALA A 628 8.61 40.46 31.13
N LYS A 629 8.88 39.65 30.09
CA LYS A 629 7.90 38.72 29.50
C LYS A 629 7.52 37.63 30.50
N ARG A 630 8.50 37.09 31.23
CA ARG A 630 8.26 36.09 32.28
C ARG A 630 7.38 36.64 33.40
N GLN A 631 7.69 37.82 33.93
CA GLN A 631 6.86 38.46 34.96
C GLN A 631 5.44 38.82 34.48
N ALA A 632 5.26 39.16 33.20
CA ALA A 632 3.93 39.38 32.65
C ALA A 632 3.10 38.09 32.65
N LEU A 633 3.70 36.97 32.22
CA LEU A 633 3.05 35.66 32.24
C LEU A 633 2.82 35.13 33.67
N GLU A 634 3.77 35.32 34.59
CA GLU A 634 3.62 35.02 36.02
C GLU A 634 2.40 35.76 36.62
N ARG A 635 2.22 37.05 36.29
CA ARG A 635 1.05 37.85 36.72
C ARG A 635 -0.26 37.38 36.07
N TYR A 636 -0.25 37.04 34.78
CA TYR A 636 -1.41 36.48 34.08
C TYR A 636 -1.90 35.18 34.74
N VAL A 637 -0.99 34.25 35.02
CA VAL A 637 -1.32 32.97 35.68
C VAL A 637 -1.81 33.22 37.12
N ALA A 638 -1.17 34.13 37.86
CA ALA A 638 -1.55 34.44 39.24
C ALA A 638 -2.90 35.17 39.39
N SER A 639 -3.33 35.95 38.40
CA SER A 639 -4.63 36.64 38.44
C SER A 639 -5.82 35.70 38.22
N HIS A 640 -5.63 34.63 37.45
CA HIS A 640 -6.69 33.67 37.10
C HIS A 640 -6.82 32.55 38.13
N ARG A 641 -7.51 32.83 39.26
CA ARG A 641 -7.74 31.90 40.39
C ARG A 641 -8.31 30.51 40.04
N ARG A 642 -8.94 30.36 38.88
CA ARG A 642 -9.24 29.07 38.23
C ARG A 642 -8.95 29.23 36.74
N LEU A 643 -7.99 28.49 36.23
CA LEU A 643 -7.75 28.34 34.79
C LEU A 643 -8.74 27.29 34.27
N GLU A 644 -9.62 27.66 33.35
CA GLU A 644 -10.66 26.75 32.86
C GLU A 644 -10.06 25.50 32.19
N PRO A 645 -10.66 24.31 32.36
CA PRO A 645 -10.26 23.12 31.61
C PRO A 645 -10.43 23.36 30.12
N GLU A 646 -9.35 23.20 29.37
CA GLU A 646 -9.39 23.31 27.92
C GLU A 646 -9.67 21.94 27.30
N ASP A 647 -10.67 21.89 26.43
CA ASP A 647 -11.08 20.66 25.73
C ASP A 647 -10.14 20.34 24.55
N ASN A 648 -9.80 19.05 24.44
CA ASN A 648 -9.07 18.47 23.31
C ASN A 648 -9.99 18.25 22.09
N ALA A 649 -11.32 18.32 22.26
CA ALA A 649 -12.25 18.40 21.14
C ALA A 649 -12.12 19.76 20.42
N ASP A 650 -12.04 19.73 19.08
CA ASP A 650 -12.08 20.95 18.27
C ASP A 650 -12.96 20.77 17.03
N PRO A 651 -13.91 21.69 16.75
CA PRO A 651 -14.80 21.56 15.60
C PRO A 651 -14.10 21.90 14.28
N VAL A 652 -14.44 21.17 13.22
CA VAL A 652 -14.04 21.46 11.84
C VAL A 652 -14.72 22.74 11.34
N VAL A 653 -13.96 23.64 10.69
CA VAL A 653 -14.42 24.95 10.19
C VAL A 653 -14.26 25.13 8.68
N SER A 654 -13.32 24.43 8.03
CA SER A 654 -13.29 24.30 6.56
C SER A 654 -13.00 22.87 6.14
N ILE A 655 -13.46 22.52 4.94
CA ILE A 655 -13.19 21.25 4.26
C ILE A 655 -12.92 21.61 2.80
N GLU A 656 -11.71 21.36 2.33
CA GLU A 656 -11.20 21.81 1.03
C GLU A 656 -10.78 20.59 0.18
N PRO A 657 -11.41 20.34 -0.99
CA PRO A 657 -11.06 19.19 -1.82
C PRO A 657 -9.78 19.43 -2.62
N GLY A 658 -8.91 18.41 -2.68
CA GLY A 658 -7.62 18.47 -3.36
C GLY A 658 -7.31 17.24 -4.22
N ARG A 659 -6.06 17.19 -4.73
CA ARG A 659 -5.37 15.96 -5.12
C ARG A 659 -3.92 16.09 -4.66
N ALA A 660 -3.42 15.07 -3.98
CA ALA A 660 -2.04 15.01 -3.50
C ALA A 660 -1.52 13.58 -3.56
N ASP A 661 -0.23 13.38 -3.28
CA ASP A 661 0.28 12.04 -3.01
C ASP A 661 -0.15 11.63 -1.59
N VAL A 662 -0.77 10.45 -1.51
CA VAL A 662 -1.29 9.81 -0.29
C VAL A 662 -0.22 8.86 0.25
N PHE A 663 -0.07 8.79 1.57
CA PHE A 663 0.98 8.04 2.27
C PHE A 663 0.36 7.39 3.52
N ASP A 664 0.83 6.22 3.94
CA ASP A 664 0.29 5.54 5.14
C ASP A 664 1.36 4.69 5.85
N ILE A 665 1.15 4.36 7.13
CA ILE A 665 2.04 3.49 7.94
C ILE A 665 1.24 2.48 8.77
N THR A 666 1.75 1.26 8.85
CA THR A 666 1.28 0.21 9.79
C THR A 666 2.06 0.33 11.11
N VAL A 667 1.43 0.07 12.26
CA VAL A 667 1.88 0.63 13.56
C VAL A 667 1.62 -0.33 14.74
N GLU A 668 2.70 -0.98 15.23
CA GLU A 668 2.88 -2.23 16.02
C GLU A 668 1.98 -2.49 17.24
N THR A 669 1.05 -1.60 17.60
CA THR A 669 -0.01 -2.01 18.53
C THR A 669 -1.32 -1.26 18.28
N SER A 670 -1.42 0.06 18.36
CA SER A 670 -2.76 0.72 18.34
C SER A 670 -3.41 0.96 16.96
N HIS A 671 -2.66 0.88 15.85
CA HIS A 671 -3.06 1.41 14.52
C HIS A 671 -3.53 2.87 14.45
N ALA A 672 -3.53 3.56 15.57
CA ALA A 672 -3.49 4.99 15.64
C ALA A 672 -2.04 5.46 15.45
N TYR A 673 -1.87 6.50 14.64
CA TYR A 673 -0.68 7.34 14.67
C TYR A 673 -1.11 8.80 14.69
N VAL A 674 -0.39 9.63 15.43
CA VAL A 674 -0.66 11.07 15.48
C VAL A 674 0.00 11.78 14.31
N ALA A 675 -0.80 12.29 13.38
CA ALA A 675 -0.38 13.09 12.23
C ALA A 675 -1.07 14.46 12.23
N ASN A 676 -0.31 15.55 12.21
CA ASN A 676 -0.80 16.94 12.33
C ASN A 676 -1.75 17.19 13.54
N GLY A 677 -1.72 16.35 14.57
CA GLY A 677 -2.63 16.40 15.73
C GLY A 677 -3.90 15.55 15.64
N PHE A 678 -4.06 14.72 14.60
CA PHE A 678 -5.19 13.82 14.34
C PHE A 678 -4.77 12.33 14.47
N ILE A 679 -5.73 11.40 14.60
CA ILE A 679 -5.56 9.98 15.01
C ILE A 679 -6.43 9.07 14.09
N ASN A 680 -6.08 7.79 13.77
CA ASN A 680 -6.65 6.98 12.63
C ASN A 680 -6.95 5.46 12.92
N HIS A 681 -7.77 4.72 12.11
CA HIS A 681 -8.12 3.25 12.27
C HIS A 681 -8.87 2.56 11.08
N ASN A 682 -8.82 1.21 10.92
CA ASN A 682 -9.36 0.43 9.76
C ASN A 682 -10.22 -0.88 10.02
N SER A 683 -10.75 -1.48 8.91
CA SER A 683 -11.47 -2.77 8.60
C SER A 683 -12.72 -3.28 9.39
N TYR A 684 -13.41 -4.32 8.84
CA TYR A 684 -14.88 -4.59 8.96
C TYR A 684 -15.37 -5.98 9.42
N TRP A 685 -15.00 -7.14 8.83
CA TRP A 685 -15.77 -8.39 9.07
C TRP A 685 -15.36 -9.12 10.35
N HIS A 686 -14.11 -9.62 10.40
CA HIS A 686 -13.38 -9.85 11.65
C HIS A 686 -13.52 -8.69 12.65
N SER A 687 -13.62 -7.43 12.18
CA SER A 687 -13.93 -6.27 13.03
C SER A 687 -15.32 -6.26 13.65
N LYS A 688 -16.40 -6.70 12.98
CA LYS A 688 -17.73 -6.83 13.61
C LYS A 688 -17.70 -7.82 14.76
N ILE A 689 -17.02 -8.96 14.59
CA ILE A 689 -16.89 -9.97 15.66
C ILE A 689 -15.97 -9.44 16.77
N MET A 690 -14.82 -8.87 16.41
CA MET A 690 -13.81 -8.39 17.35
C MET A 690 -14.28 -7.14 18.11
N THR A 691 -14.53 -6.01 17.43
CA THR A 691 -14.85 -4.71 18.05
C THR A 691 -16.19 -4.66 18.79
N GLN A 692 -17.14 -5.57 18.50
CA GLN A 692 -18.49 -5.52 19.11
C GLN A 692 -18.76 -6.64 20.13
N LYS A 693 -17.93 -7.71 20.18
CA LYS A 693 -18.18 -8.90 21.00
C LYS A 693 -16.93 -9.54 21.60
N CYS A 694 -15.91 -9.83 20.80
CA CYS A 694 -14.80 -10.70 21.19
C CYS A 694 -13.64 -9.97 21.91
N LEU A 695 -13.53 -8.66 21.78
CA LEU A 695 -12.52 -7.88 22.48
C LEU A 695 -12.86 -7.63 23.95
N LYS A 696 -11.81 -7.69 24.76
CA LYS A 696 -11.72 -6.96 26.03
C LYS A 696 -11.08 -5.59 25.78
N ASP A 697 -11.33 -4.62 26.64
CA ASP A 697 -10.77 -3.26 26.57
C ASP A 697 -9.23 -3.25 26.44
N SER A 698 -8.55 -4.22 27.06
CA SER A 698 -7.09 -4.40 26.99
C SER A 698 -6.57 -4.97 25.67
N GLU A 699 -7.45 -5.56 24.86
CA GLU A 699 -7.14 -6.24 23.59
C GLU A 699 -7.45 -5.33 22.38
N VAL A 700 -8.08 -4.16 22.61
CA VAL A 700 -8.43 -3.15 21.58
C VAL A 700 -7.22 -2.68 20.80
N ILE A 701 -6.08 -2.56 21.49
CA ILE A 701 -4.81 -2.15 20.90
C ILE A 701 -4.31 -3.29 20.00
N ASP A 702 -3.81 -4.40 20.54
CA ASP A 702 -3.26 -5.54 19.78
C ASP A 702 -4.13 -6.01 18.59
N TYR A 703 -5.47 -6.00 18.74
CA TYR A 703 -6.40 -6.35 17.67
C TYR A 703 -6.33 -5.37 16.49
N ALA A 704 -6.14 -4.09 16.78
CA ALA A 704 -5.87 -3.09 15.77
C ALA A 704 -4.58 -3.48 15.03
N ASP A 705 -3.40 -3.54 15.69
CA ASP A 705 -2.10 -4.11 15.21
C ASP A 705 -2.15 -4.99 13.96
N HIS A 706 -2.80 -6.13 14.10
CA HIS A 706 -2.81 -7.15 13.07
C HIS A 706 -3.66 -6.75 11.84
N HIS A 707 -4.69 -5.94 12.05
CA HIS A 707 -5.89 -5.84 11.22
C HIS A 707 -5.80 -4.85 10.05
N SER A 708 -5.03 -3.76 10.14
CA SER A 708 -4.89 -2.79 9.03
C SER A 708 -3.76 -3.08 8.06
N GLY A 709 -2.70 -3.77 8.52
CA GLY A 709 -1.59 -4.17 7.65
C GLY A 709 -2.02 -5.04 6.46
N THR A 710 -3.14 -5.75 6.58
CA THR A 710 -3.71 -6.61 5.54
C THR A 710 -4.28 -5.86 4.33
N LEU A 711 -4.53 -4.54 4.42
CA LEU A 711 -5.52 -3.85 3.59
C LEU A 711 -4.97 -2.80 2.61
N SER A 712 -3.71 -2.41 2.76
CA SER A 712 -3.11 -1.32 2.01
C SER A 712 -3.03 -1.61 0.50
N THR A 713 -3.03 -0.58 -0.34
CA THR A 713 -2.99 -0.76 -1.81
C THR A 713 -1.72 -0.21 -2.41
N ARG A 714 -1.14 -0.95 -3.37
CA ARG A 714 0.08 -0.56 -4.08
C ARG A 714 -0.28 0.10 -5.42
N PRO A 715 0.40 1.19 -5.84
CA PRO A 715 0.15 1.86 -7.11
C PRO A 715 0.14 0.93 -8.32
N GLY A 716 -0.77 1.17 -9.26
CA GLY A 716 -0.91 0.35 -10.47
C GLY A 716 -1.53 -1.04 -10.25
N ARG A 717 -1.95 -1.38 -9.01
CA ARG A 717 -2.73 -2.58 -8.72
C ARG A 717 -3.97 -2.24 -7.89
N VAL A 718 -5.04 -2.99 -8.12
CA VAL A 718 -6.19 -3.03 -7.21
C VAL A 718 -5.83 -3.97 -6.07
N ASN A 719 -6.19 -3.62 -4.83
CA ASN A 719 -6.14 -4.57 -3.74
C ASN A 719 -7.51 -5.27 -3.58
N PRO A 720 -7.59 -6.62 -3.69
CA PRO A 720 -8.73 -7.39 -3.20
C PRO A 720 -9.08 -6.99 -1.76
N TYR A 721 -8.04 -6.91 -0.92
CA TYR A 721 -8.05 -6.39 0.45
C TYR A 721 -8.16 -4.85 0.55
N LYS A 722 -8.71 -4.17 -0.46
CA LYS A 722 -9.36 -2.86 -0.31
C LYS A 722 -10.76 -2.76 -0.94
N LEU A 723 -11.00 -3.49 -2.04
CA LEU A 723 -12.23 -3.37 -2.82
C LEU A 723 -13.42 -4.18 -2.25
N GLY A 724 -13.16 -5.36 -1.66
CA GLY A 724 -14.20 -6.29 -1.22
C GLY A 724 -15.12 -5.77 -0.13
N ILE A 725 -14.55 -5.41 1.02
CA ILE A 725 -15.33 -5.02 2.19
C ILE A 725 -15.98 -3.65 1.98
N GLU A 726 -15.34 -2.70 1.28
CA GLU A 726 -16.02 -1.44 0.92
C GLU A 726 -17.26 -1.67 0.04
N LEU A 727 -17.24 -2.65 -0.89
CA LEU A 727 -18.45 -3.09 -1.60
C LEU A 727 -19.49 -3.70 -0.66
N PHE A 728 -19.10 -4.54 0.31
CA PHE A 728 -20.05 -5.09 1.30
C PHE A 728 -20.66 -4.02 2.22
N ARG A 729 -19.91 -2.96 2.55
CA ARG A 729 -20.40 -1.82 3.34
C ARG A 729 -21.39 -0.96 2.57
N ASP A 730 -21.10 -0.70 1.30
CA ASP A 730 -22.02 -0.04 0.37
C ASP A 730 -23.31 -0.87 0.18
N ILE A 731 -23.21 -2.20 0.05
CA ILE A 731 -24.37 -3.11 0.03
C ILE A 731 -25.16 -3.02 1.35
N GLU A 732 -24.49 -2.99 2.51
CA GLU A 732 -25.17 -2.81 3.81
C GLU A 732 -25.96 -1.49 3.84
N ASP A 733 -25.33 -0.38 3.44
CA ASP A 733 -25.93 0.96 3.46
C ASP A 733 -27.08 1.11 2.45
N ARG A 734 -26.88 0.68 1.20
CA ARG A 734 -27.90 0.78 0.14
C ARG A 734 -29.14 -0.03 0.47
N TRP A 735 -29.01 -1.25 1.00
CA TRP A 735 -30.17 -2.06 1.39
C TRP A 735 -30.78 -1.66 2.73
N ASN A 736 -30.03 -1.05 3.65
CA ASN A 736 -30.60 -0.43 4.85
C ASN A 736 -31.44 0.82 4.51
N LYS A 737 -30.95 1.69 3.61
CA LYS A 737 -31.62 2.94 3.21
C LYS A 737 -32.61 2.79 2.04
N GLY A 738 -32.68 1.63 1.40
CA GLY A 738 -33.57 1.39 0.26
C GLY A 738 -33.16 2.09 -1.04
N LYS A 739 -31.85 2.35 -1.22
CA LYS A 739 -31.25 2.94 -2.43
C LYS A 739 -31.06 1.88 -3.53
N PHE A 740 -32.15 1.29 -4.00
CA PHE A 740 -32.13 0.28 -5.05
C PHE A 740 -33.44 0.24 -5.84
N GLY A 741 -33.36 -0.15 -7.11
CA GLY A 741 -34.52 -0.35 -7.97
C GLY A 741 -35.06 0.95 -8.58
N LYS A 742 -36.07 0.77 -9.43
CA LYS A 742 -36.56 1.76 -10.40
C LYS A 742 -36.81 3.16 -9.83
N GLU A 743 -37.46 3.27 -8.67
CA GLU A 743 -37.75 4.57 -8.02
C GLU A 743 -36.49 5.35 -7.63
N TYR A 744 -35.41 4.65 -7.26
CA TYR A 744 -34.12 5.28 -6.98
C TYR A 744 -33.38 5.59 -8.27
N GLU A 745 -33.32 4.64 -9.20
CA GLU A 745 -32.56 4.77 -10.45
C GLU A 745 -33.06 5.92 -11.33
N GLU A 746 -34.37 6.00 -11.59
CA GLU A 746 -35.02 7.03 -12.43
C GLU A 746 -35.20 8.39 -11.73
N CYS A 747 -34.72 8.58 -10.50
CA CYS A 747 -34.80 9.87 -9.82
C CYS A 747 -33.72 10.84 -10.36
N ASP A 748 -34.13 11.83 -11.14
CA ASP A 748 -33.24 12.88 -11.68
C ASP A 748 -32.84 13.95 -10.63
N ASP A 749 -33.53 14.03 -9.47
CA ASP A 749 -33.20 15.01 -8.42
C ASP A 749 -32.06 14.51 -7.51
N LEU A 750 -30.89 15.14 -7.69
CA LEU A 750 -29.68 14.90 -6.90
C LEU A 750 -29.84 15.21 -5.40
N MET A 751 -30.77 16.07 -4.99
CA MET A 751 -31.10 16.29 -3.57
C MET A 751 -31.94 15.16 -3.00
N GLU A 752 -32.87 14.59 -3.78
CA GLU A 752 -33.73 13.49 -3.33
C GLU A 752 -32.92 12.19 -3.24
N LYS A 753 -32.14 11.83 -4.29
CA LYS A 753 -31.18 10.72 -4.25
C LYS A 753 -30.21 10.78 -3.06
N ARG A 754 -29.72 11.98 -2.72
CA ARG A 754 -28.76 12.19 -1.64
C ARG A 754 -29.36 12.03 -0.24
N ASN A 755 -30.63 12.40 -0.05
CA ASN A 755 -31.32 12.29 1.24
C ASN A 755 -32.17 11.01 1.35
N TRP A 756 -32.03 10.07 0.41
CA TRP A 756 -32.80 8.84 0.31
C TRP A 756 -32.52 7.88 1.48
N ASP A 757 -33.48 7.79 2.40
CA ASP A 757 -33.48 6.84 3.52
C ASP A 757 -34.91 6.34 3.81
N LYS A 758 -35.21 5.15 3.29
CA LYS A 758 -36.46 4.42 3.53
C LYS A 758 -36.42 3.53 4.79
N LYS A 759 -35.29 3.46 5.51
CA LYS A 759 -35.11 2.70 6.78
C LYS A 759 -35.60 1.26 6.72
N LEU A 760 -35.28 0.55 5.64
CA LEU A 760 -35.73 -0.83 5.40
C LEU A 760 -34.95 -1.86 6.23
N GLY A 761 -33.70 -1.57 6.60
CA GLY A 761 -32.88 -2.45 7.45
C GLY A 761 -32.44 -3.77 6.80
N LEU A 762 -32.49 -3.89 5.47
CA LEU A 762 -32.28 -5.15 4.73
C LEU A 762 -30.80 -5.46 4.42
N GLY A 763 -29.85 -4.63 4.90
CA GLY A 763 -28.42 -4.72 4.56
C GLY A 763 -27.80 -6.10 4.80
N LEU A 764 -27.92 -6.63 6.03
CA LEU A 764 -27.40 -7.96 6.38
C LEU A 764 -28.04 -9.08 5.56
N GLN A 765 -29.35 -9.00 5.27
CA GLN A 765 -30.01 -9.98 4.41
C GLN A 765 -29.42 -9.97 3.00
N LYS A 766 -29.12 -8.79 2.43
CA LYS A 766 -28.49 -8.69 1.12
C LYS A 766 -27.04 -9.20 1.14
N ILE A 767 -26.25 -8.91 2.18
CA ILE A 767 -24.90 -9.45 2.32
C ILE A 767 -24.90 -10.99 2.23
N PHE A 768 -25.82 -11.67 2.94
CA PHE A 768 -25.91 -13.13 2.89
C PHE A 768 -26.42 -13.69 1.56
N GLU A 769 -27.30 -12.96 0.86
CA GLU A 769 -27.71 -13.29 -0.52
C GLU A 769 -26.51 -13.17 -1.49
N VAL A 770 -25.74 -12.09 -1.37
CA VAL A 770 -24.59 -11.80 -2.23
C VAL A 770 -23.45 -12.80 -2.01
N ARG A 771 -23.11 -13.08 -0.75
CA ARG A 771 -22.18 -14.16 -0.35
C ARG A 771 -22.54 -15.50 -0.99
N LYS A 772 -23.82 -15.82 -1.13
CA LYS A 772 -24.29 -17.13 -1.60
C LYS A 772 -24.16 -17.34 -3.11
N ILE A 773 -24.39 -16.31 -3.92
CA ILE A 773 -24.63 -16.45 -5.36
C ILE A 773 -23.42 -15.99 -6.20
N TYR A 774 -22.75 -14.93 -5.78
CA TYR A 774 -21.81 -14.20 -6.62
C TYR A 774 -20.38 -14.73 -6.51
N ASN A 775 -19.58 -14.47 -7.54
CA ASN A 775 -18.12 -14.51 -7.55
C ASN A 775 -17.58 -13.11 -7.86
N ASP A 776 -16.26 -12.87 -7.78
CA ASP A 776 -15.68 -11.54 -7.95
C ASP A 776 -16.14 -10.86 -9.25
N VAL A 777 -16.16 -11.58 -10.38
CA VAL A 777 -16.62 -11.06 -11.67
C VAL A 777 -18.07 -10.57 -11.59
N THR A 778 -18.99 -11.41 -11.12
CA THR A 778 -20.42 -11.05 -11.04
C THR A 778 -20.74 -10.08 -9.89
N PHE A 779 -19.95 -10.07 -8.83
CA PHE A 779 -20.04 -9.14 -7.70
C PHE A 779 -19.61 -7.73 -8.11
N ILE A 780 -18.48 -7.62 -8.81
CA ILE A 780 -18.05 -6.38 -9.49
C ILE A 780 -19.13 -5.98 -10.52
N ASP A 781 -19.65 -6.91 -11.32
CA ASP A 781 -20.64 -6.56 -12.33
C ASP A 781 -21.96 -6.01 -11.73
N ALA A 782 -22.49 -6.64 -10.68
CA ALA A 782 -23.77 -6.25 -10.09
C ALA A 782 -23.69 -5.11 -9.07
N PHE A 783 -22.57 -4.94 -8.37
CA PHE A 783 -22.46 -4.01 -7.24
C PHE A 783 -21.47 -2.86 -7.43
N LEU A 784 -20.51 -2.94 -8.37
CA LEU A 784 -19.66 -1.81 -8.72
C LEU A 784 -20.46 -0.82 -9.59
N THR A 785 -21.17 0.11 -8.94
CA THR A 785 -21.97 1.15 -9.63
C THR A 785 -21.11 2.33 -10.08
N GLU A 786 -21.65 3.19 -10.95
CA GLU A 786 -21.00 4.49 -11.28
C GLU A 786 -20.82 5.37 -10.03
N GLU A 787 -21.80 5.36 -9.13
CA GLU A 787 -21.74 6.06 -7.85
C GLU A 787 -20.58 5.53 -6.99
N PHE A 788 -20.45 4.21 -6.84
CA PHE A 788 -19.36 3.57 -6.10
C PHE A 788 -17.98 3.83 -6.74
N CYS A 789 -17.86 3.68 -8.07
CA CYS A 789 -16.64 4.00 -8.81
C CYS A 789 -16.18 5.45 -8.61
N ARG A 790 -17.13 6.38 -8.48
CA ARG A 790 -16.89 7.81 -8.28
C ARG A 790 -16.55 8.16 -6.83
N GLU A 791 -17.13 7.47 -5.85
CA GLU A 791 -16.83 7.63 -4.43
C GLU A 791 -15.44 7.05 -4.08
N GLN A 792 -15.14 5.83 -4.55
CA GLN A 792 -13.85 5.16 -4.37
C GLN A 792 -12.76 5.59 -5.38
N LYS A 793 -13.13 6.37 -6.40
CA LYS A 793 -12.29 6.96 -7.46
C LYS A 793 -11.44 5.96 -8.25
N LEU A 794 -12.08 4.95 -8.80
CA LEU A 794 -11.45 4.01 -9.71
C LEU A 794 -11.21 4.71 -11.08
N PHE A 795 -10.06 4.43 -11.71
CA PHE A 795 -9.65 5.03 -13.00
C PHE A 795 -8.86 4.00 -13.84
N THR A 796 -8.93 4.11 -15.17
CA THR A 796 -8.16 3.26 -16.09
C THR A 796 -6.87 3.91 -16.55
N TYR A 797 -5.80 3.12 -16.53
CA TYR A 797 -4.46 3.50 -16.95
C TYR A 797 -4.03 2.69 -18.17
N LYS A 798 -3.28 3.31 -19.08
CA LYS A 798 -2.62 2.62 -20.18
C LYS A 798 -1.13 2.93 -20.16
N TYR A 799 -0.30 1.91 -20.32
CA TYR A 799 1.13 2.09 -20.52
C TYR A 799 1.40 2.71 -21.89
N ASN A 800 2.07 3.85 -21.91
CA ASN A 800 2.51 4.51 -23.14
C ASN A 800 4.00 4.21 -23.36
N GLU A 801 4.28 3.35 -24.35
CA GLU A 801 5.63 2.88 -24.66
C GLU A 801 6.61 4.02 -25.02
N GLN A 802 6.10 5.15 -25.52
CA GLN A 802 6.91 6.32 -25.92
C GLN A 802 7.33 7.18 -24.72
N THR A 803 6.51 7.25 -23.68
CA THR A 803 6.80 8.03 -22.46
C THR A 803 7.29 7.16 -21.30
N GLN A 804 7.25 5.83 -21.44
CA GLN A 804 7.56 4.83 -20.41
C GLN A 804 6.69 4.97 -19.15
N MET A 805 5.52 5.61 -19.25
CA MET A 805 4.64 5.93 -18.13
C MET A 805 3.22 5.39 -18.31
N TYR A 806 2.51 5.22 -17.20
CA TYR A 806 1.09 4.89 -17.19
C TYR A 806 0.25 6.17 -17.24
N GLU A 807 -0.43 6.40 -18.36
CA GLU A 807 -1.26 7.57 -18.58
C GLU A 807 -2.74 7.24 -18.30
N ILE A 808 -3.47 8.15 -17.65
CA ILE A 808 -4.91 7.96 -17.39
C ILE A 808 -5.64 8.06 -18.73
N GLN A 809 -6.17 6.95 -19.21
CA GLN A 809 -6.76 6.88 -20.55
C GLN A 809 -8.17 7.49 -20.57
N ASP A 810 -8.98 7.18 -19.56
CA ASP A 810 -10.40 7.54 -19.51
C ASP A 810 -10.90 7.67 -18.06
N ARG A 811 -12.07 8.31 -17.91
CA ARG A 811 -12.86 8.32 -16.65
C ARG A 811 -14.26 7.73 -16.83
N ASP A 812 -14.48 7.07 -17.96
CA ASP A 812 -15.74 6.41 -18.29
C ASP A 812 -15.93 5.18 -17.40
N TYR A 813 -17.01 5.18 -16.61
CA TYR A 813 -17.37 4.10 -15.71
C TYR A 813 -17.39 2.74 -16.42
N LYS A 814 -17.88 2.68 -17.67
CA LYS A 814 -17.90 1.41 -18.42
C LYS A 814 -16.49 0.90 -18.64
N LYS A 815 -15.58 1.70 -19.18
CA LYS A 815 -14.19 1.29 -19.41
C LYS A 815 -13.46 0.89 -18.13
N ILE A 816 -13.77 1.52 -17.00
CA ILE A 816 -13.24 1.14 -15.68
C ILE A 816 -13.76 -0.24 -15.27
N LYS A 817 -15.08 -0.45 -15.37
CA LYS A 817 -15.74 -1.73 -15.08
C LYS A 817 -15.23 -2.83 -16.01
N ASP A 818 -15.23 -2.60 -17.32
CA ASP A 818 -14.75 -3.51 -18.35
C ASP A 818 -13.30 -3.92 -18.11
N SER A 819 -12.42 -2.98 -17.71
CA SER A 819 -11.01 -3.28 -17.40
C SER A 819 -10.83 -4.07 -16.11
N LEU A 820 -11.66 -3.83 -15.09
CA LEU A 820 -11.66 -4.60 -13.84
C LEU A 820 -12.17 -6.02 -14.08
N LEU A 821 -13.35 -6.13 -14.72
CA LEU A 821 -13.95 -7.39 -15.13
C LEU A 821 -12.99 -8.18 -16.02
N PHE A 822 -12.31 -7.56 -16.99
CA PHE A 822 -11.32 -8.24 -17.82
C PHE A 822 -10.13 -8.79 -17.01
N SER A 823 -9.62 -8.04 -16.03
CA SER A 823 -8.52 -8.51 -15.17
C SER A 823 -8.90 -9.69 -14.24
N LEU A 824 -10.19 -9.81 -13.91
CA LEU A 824 -10.76 -10.88 -13.08
C LEU A 824 -11.29 -12.05 -13.91
N THR A 825 -11.72 -11.79 -15.15
CA THR A 825 -12.18 -12.81 -16.09
C THR A 825 -11.01 -13.74 -16.37
N ASN A 826 -11.14 -14.98 -15.89
CA ASN A 826 -10.07 -15.96 -15.93
C ASN A 826 -8.75 -15.51 -15.26
N PHE A 827 -8.79 -14.56 -14.31
CA PHE A 827 -7.62 -13.99 -13.61
C PHE A 827 -6.55 -13.35 -14.51
N GLY A 828 -6.93 -12.88 -15.70
CA GLY A 828 -5.99 -12.44 -16.72
C GLY A 828 -5.16 -13.58 -17.35
N GLN A 829 -5.53 -14.84 -17.13
CA GLN A 829 -5.01 -15.99 -17.85
C GLN A 829 -5.70 -16.08 -19.23
N PRO A 830 -4.97 -16.39 -20.31
CA PRO A 830 -5.51 -16.34 -21.66
C PRO A 830 -6.58 -17.41 -21.92
N PHE A 831 -7.61 -17.04 -22.67
CA PHE A 831 -8.62 -17.98 -23.17
C PHE A 831 -8.05 -18.81 -24.33
N ILE A 832 -7.58 -20.02 -24.02
CA ILE A 832 -7.10 -20.99 -25.00
C ILE A 832 -8.19 -22.06 -25.26
N TYR A 833 -8.45 -22.34 -26.53
CA TYR A 833 -9.37 -23.39 -26.98
C TYR A 833 -8.68 -24.36 -27.94
N ILE A 834 -9.01 -25.65 -27.86
CA ILE A 834 -8.64 -26.64 -28.88
C ILE A 834 -9.72 -26.62 -29.97
N ILE A 835 -9.34 -26.31 -31.20
CA ILE A 835 -10.25 -26.22 -32.36
C ILE A 835 -10.20 -27.49 -33.21
N ASP A 836 -9.01 -28.07 -33.36
CA ASP A 836 -8.78 -29.25 -34.20
C ASP A 836 -7.52 -30.01 -33.72
N ALA A 837 -7.68 -31.26 -33.31
CA ALA A 837 -6.61 -32.18 -32.94
C ALA A 837 -6.25 -33.18 -34.06
N ASN A 838 -6.81 -32.97 -35.27
CA ASN A 838 -6.40 -33.60 -36.51
C ASN A 838 -6.03 -32.55 -37.56
N TYR A 839 -5.37 -31.47 -37.14
CA TYR A 839 -5.01 -30.37 -38.03
C TYR A 839 -4.18 -30.85 -39.21
N GLY A 840 -4.49 -30.31 -40.40
CA GLY A 840 -3.92 -30.74 -41.68
C GLY A 840 -4.22 -32.20 -42.07
N ASN A 841 -5.11 -32.90 -41.35
CA ASN A 841 -5.26 -34.36 -41.37
C ASN A 841 -3.97 -35.12 -41.02
N ARG A 842 -3.17 -34.57 -40.09
CA ARG A 842 -1.89 -35.13 -39.62
C ARG A 842 -1.90 -35.54 -38.14
N GLY A 843 -3.04 -35.41 -37.46
CA GLY A 843 -3.13 -35.63 -36.00
C GLY A 843 -2.45 -34.55 -35.16
N GLU A 844 -2.21 -33.37 -35.74
CA GLU A 844 -1.56 -32.22 -35.09
C GLU A 844 -2.58 -31.41 -34.28
N LEU A 845 -2.14 -30.79 -33.19
CA LEU A 845 -3.02 -30.04 -32.28
C LEU A 845 -3.04 -28.56 -32.65
N TYR A 846 -4.23 -28.01 -32.92
CA TYR A 846 -4.47 -26.60 -33.21
C TYR A 846 -5.24 -25.95 -32.07
N LEU A 847 -4.53 -25.08 -31.35
CA LEU A 847 -5.06 -24.24 -30.29
C LEU A 847 -5.29 -22.82 -30.80
N HIS A 848 -6.35 -22.18 -30.34
CA HIS A 848 -6.70 -20.80 -30.63
C HIS A 848 -6.74 -19.98 -29.35
N HIS A 849 -6.00 -18.87 -29.32
CA HIS A 849 -6.13 -17.84 -28.30
C HIS A 849 -7.22 -16.84 -28.70
N ARG A 850 -8.31 -16.81 -27.93
CA ARG A 850 -9.36 -15.78 -28.05
C ARG A 850 -8.78 -14.44 -27.60
N TYR A 851 -8.27 -13.67 -28.55
CA TYR A 851 -7.61 -12.39 -28.30
C TYR A 851 -8.62 -11.30 -27.93
N GLU A 852 -8.57 -10.84 -26.69
CA GLU A 852 -9.46 -9.81 -26.13
C GLU A 852 -8.73 -8.46 -25.87
N GLY A 853 -7.60 -8.23 -26.54
CA GLY A 853 -6.84 -6.98 -26.48
C GLY A 853 -5.48 -7.09 -25.76
N VAL A 854 -5.20 -8.22 -25.10
CA VAL A 854 -3.89 -8.52 -24.49
C VAL A 854 -3.18 -9.59 -25.32
N GLU A 855 -1.93 -9.33 -25.69
CA GLU A 855 -1.08 -10.28 -26.43
C GLU A 855 -0.38 -11.27 -25.48
N LEU A 856 -0.09 -12.48 -25.97
CA LEU A 856 0.56 -13.51 -25.15
C LEU A 856 2.04 -13.18 -24.90
N ARG A 857 2.53 -13.54 -23.71
CA ARG A 857 3.97 -13.64 -23.44
C ARG A 857 4.58 -14.75 -24.31
N ILE A 858 5.30 -14.35 -25.35
CA ILE A 858 5.82 -15.24 -26.41
C ILE A 858 6.91 -16.19 -25.90
N ASP A 859 7.63 -15.81 -24.85
CA ASP A 859 8.55 -16.68 -24.13
C ASP A 859 7.80 -17.82 -23.43
N TYR A 860 6.84 -17.47 -22.56
CA TYR A 860 6.03 -18.44 -21.83
C TYR A 860 5.24 -19.36 -22.78
N ALA A 861 4.58 -18.79 -23.79
CA ALA A 861 3.80 -19.55 -24.78
C ALA A 861 4.64 -20.58 -25.57
N LYS A 862 5.92 -20.28 -25.85
CA LYS A 862 6.83 -21.24 -26.51
C LYS A 862 7.21 -22.40 -25.58
N ASP A 863 7.37 -22.14 -24.29
CA ASP A 863 7.63 -23.19 -23.31
C ASP A 863 6.37 -24.04 -23.05
N THR A 864 5.19 -23.42 -22.97
CA THR A 864 3.89 -24.12 -22.94
C THR A 864 3.69 -25.03 -24.15
N LEU A 865 4.04 -24.57 -25.37
CA LEU A 865 3.98 -25.42 -26.57
C LEU A 865 4.97 -26.59 -26.56
N ARG A 866 6.16 -26.42 -25.97
CA ARG A 866 7.11 -27.53 -25.80
C ARG A 866 6.52 -28.62 -24.90
N ASN A 867 5.89 -28.21 -23.80
CA ASN A 867 5.29 -29.12 -22.84
C ASN A 867 4.01 -29.79 -23.41
N LEU A 868 3.19 -29.05 -24.15
CA LEU A 868 2.05 -29.62 -24.90
C LEU A 868 2.49 -30.67 -25.93
N TYR A 869 3.61 -30.46 -26.62
CA TYR A 869 4.18 -31.45 -27.53
C TYR A 869 4.64 -32.72 -26.79
N GLU A 870 5.24 -32.61 -25.61
CA GLU A 870 5.60 -33.78 -24.79
C GLU A 870 4.37 -34.56 -24.27
N LEU A 871 3.21 -33.91 -24.13
CA LEU A 871 1.96 -34.61 -23.80
C LEU A 871 1.25 -35.19 -25.04
N TRP A 872 1.24 -34.47 -26.15
CA TRP A 872 0.51 -34.85 -27.38
C TRP A 872 1.31 -35.76 -28.33
N ARG A 873 2.65 -35.76 -28.22
CA ARG A 873 3.61 -36.55 -29.03
C ARG A 873 3.59 -36.26 -30.53
N ARG A 874 3.01 -35.14 -30.95
CA ARG A 874 2.89 -34.66 -32.34
C ARG A 874 2.96 -33.13 -32.38
N PRO A 875 3.26 -32.51 -33.54
CA PRO A 875 3.33 -31.06 -33.66
C PRO A 875 2.09 -30.33 -33.12
N VAL A 876 2.35 -29.18 -32.51
CA VAL A 876 1.35 -28.33 -31.87
C VAL A 876 1.42 -26.93 -32.44
N HIS A 877 0.25 -26.30 -32.60
CA HIS A 877 0.08 -25.00 -33.24
C HIS A 877 -0.78 -24.10 -32.36
N LEU A 878 -0.38 -22.84 -32.17
CA LEU A 878 -1.14 -21.84 -31.44
C LEU A 878 -1.38 -20.61 -32.32
N GLU A 879 -2.65 -20.36 -32.61
CA GLU A 879 -3.14 -19.15 -33.27
C GLU A 879 -3.28 -18.02 -32.23
N THR A 880 -2.67 -16.86 -32.46
CA THR A 880 -2.77 -15.68 -31.59
C THR A 880 -2.51 -14.39 -32.36
N MET A 881 -2.70 -13.23 -31.73
CA MET A 881 -2.29 -11.92 -32.24
C MET A 881 -0.96 -11.48 -31.62
N VAL A 882 -0.09 -10.90 -32.46
CA VAL A 882 1.19 -10.27 -32.06
C VAL A 882 1.44 -9.01 -32.90
N GLY A 883 1.71 -7.88 -32.25
CA GLY A 883 1.82 -6.57 -32.90
C GLY A 883 0.59 -6.21 -33.74
N GLY A 884 -0.60 -6.58 -33.27
CA GLY A 884 -1.86 -6.40 -34.00
C GLY A 884 -2.01 -7.24 -35.28
N LYS A 885 -1.23 -8.31 -35.47
CA LYS A 885 -1.29 -9.22 -36.62
C LYS A 885 -1.50 -10.66 -36.18
N ALA A 886 -2.28 -11.41 -36.94
CA ALA A 886 -2.53 -12.81 -36.66
C ALA A 886 -1.29 -13.67 -37.03
N VAL A 887 -0.87 -14.49 -36.06
CA VAL A 887 0.35 -15.31 -36.10
C VAL A 887 0.01 -16.71 -35.62
N LEU A 888 0.47 -17.70 -36.38
CA LEU A 888 0.48 -19.10 -36.00
C LEU A 888 1.89 -19.46 -35.52
N PHE A 889 2.05 -19.66 -34.21
CA PHE A 889 3.24 -20.32 -33.66
C PHE A 889 3.08 -21.82 -33.81
N SER A 890 4.16 -22.51 -34.19
CA SER A 890 4.18 -23.96 -34.35
C SER A 890 5.42 -24.55 -33.69
N PHE A 891 5.30 -25.71 -33.06
CA PHE A 891 6.43 -26.45 -32.51
C PHE A 891 6.42 -27.89 -33.05
N ASP A 892 7.51 -28.30 -33.70
CA ASP A 892 7.66 -29.60 -34.38
C ASP A 892 8.35 -30.67 -33.52
N GLY A 893 8.68 -30.35 -32.26
CA GLY A 893 9.51 -31.17 -31.38
C GLY A 893 10.99 -30.77 -31.33
N LYS A 894 11.42 -29.80 -32.16
CA LYS A 894 12.82 -29.32 -32.21
C LYS A 894 12.93 -27.80 -32.31
N ASN A 895 12.14 -27.17 -33.15
CA ASN A 895 12.18 -25.74 -33.46
C ASN A 895 10.79 -25.10 -33.30
N HIS A 896 10.80 -23.82 -32.94
CA HIS A 896 9.61 -22.97 -33.00
C HIS A 896 9.56 -22.26 -34.34
N GLU A 897 8.55 -22.54 -35.15
CA GLU A 897 8.25 -21.77 -36.37
C GLU A 897 7.21 -20.68 -36.07
N GLU A 898 7.36 -19.52 -36.72
CA GLU A 898 6.41 -18.40 -36.65
C GLU A 898 5.91 -18.08 -38.07
N LYS A 899 4.58 -18.15 -38.27
CA LYS A 899 3.96 -17.90 -39.57
C LYS A 899 2.82 -16.91 -39.46
N ARG A 900 2.90 -15.81 -40.22
CA ARG A 900 1.79 -14.84 -40.34
C ARG A 900 0.63 -15.43 -41.15
N ILE A 901 -0.59 -15.14 -40.71
CA ILE A 901 -1.83 -15.66 -41.31
C ILE A 901 -2.82 -14.52 -41.58
N ASN A 902 -3.83 -14.77 -42.42
CA ASN A 902 -4.75 -13.74 -42.92
C ASN A 902 -5.94 -13.52 -41.97
N GLY A 903 -5.64 -13.02 -40.76
CA GLY A 903 -6.62 -12.83 -39.68
C GLY A 903 -6.77 -14.07 -38.79
N LEU A 904 -7.52 -13.92 -37.69
CA LEU A 904 -7.87 -15.01 -36.77
C LEU A 904 -9.10 -15.79 -37.23
N VAL A 905 -9.17 -17.08 -36.87
CA VAL A 905 -10.43 -17.83 -36.87
C VAL A 905 -11.45 -17.18 -35.92
N GLN A 906 -12.65 -16.85 -36.40
CA GLN A 906 -13.70 -16.28 -35.54
C GLN A 906 -14.54 -17.35 -34.85
N LEU A 907 -14.39 -17.46 -33.52
CA LEU A 907 -15.21 -18.34 -32.67
C LEU A 907 -16.70 -17.99 -32.69
N ASN A 908 -17.08 -16.73 -32.90
CA ASN A 908 -18.48 -16.25 -32.86
C ASN A 908 -19.40 -16.89 -33.92
N ALA A 909 -18.86 -17.65 -34.88
CA ALA A 909 -19.65 -18.48 -35.81
C ALA A 909 -20.12 -19.82 -35.20
N LEU A 910 -19.72 -20.14 -33.95
CA LEU A 910 -19.92 -21.44 -33.28
C LEU A 910 -20.61 -21.30 -31.91
N GLY A 911 -21.82 -20.73 -31.91
CA GLY A 911 -22.88 -21.19 -30.99
C GLY A 911 -22.86 -20.70 -29.53
N HIS A 912 -22.20 -19.59 -29.20
CA HIS A 912 -22.40 -18.93 -27.89
C HIS A 912 -23.57 -17.94 -27.94
N GLU A 913 -24.76 -18.41 -27.55
CA GLU A 913 -25.79 -17.54 -26.96
C GLU A 913 -25.51 -17.50 -25.44
N GLU A 914 -25.09 -16.35 -24.92
CA GLU A 914 -24.78 -16.16 -23.50
C GLU A 914 -25.90 -15.35 -22.80
N THR A 915 -26.52 -15.97 -21.78
CA THR A 915 -27.50 -15.41 -20.84
C THR A 915 -27.33 -16.03 -19.47
#